data_AF-A0A849URC8-F1
#
_entry.id   AF-A0A849URC8-F1
#
_cell.length_a   1.000
_cell.length_b   1.000
_cell.length_c   1.000
_cell.angle_alpha   90.00
_cell.angle_beta   90.00
_cell.angle_gamma   90.00
#
_symmetry.space_group_name_H-M   'P 1'
#
loop_
_entity.id
_entity.type
_entity.pdbx_description
1 polymer ?
#
loop_
_entity_poly.entity_id
_entity_poly.type
_entity_poly.pdbx_seq_one_letter_code
_entity_poly.pdbx_strand_id
1 'polypeptide(L)'
;MKKYIFSAILFIFFNKVLAQQKYWQQKNDFKIEVMLNDVDNTLTGFEQIEYFNNSPDTLNFIWIHLWPNAYKNDKTAFSDQFLENGSTAFYFSEENKRGYINQLNFKVDNIHVVMEDHPQHQDIIKILLPQALAPGKHIKIETPFHVKLPYSFSRGGHVLQSYQITQWYPKPAVYDKTGWHEMPYLDQGEFYSEFGNFDVKITLPQSYIVAATGELQNESEKLKLKNFANTNIDFVDKVAPTKTLHYLQNNVHDFAWFADKNFNVKTDTLLLKSGRVIDIYAYVLPKNKKYWAKCITNIKNAITTKSNWIGEYPYNVVSVVDNASKVQGGMEYPTITVLTADGSEASLESVINHEVGHNWFYGILASNERIYPWMDEGMNTYYDTRYNNLFATTQNKKNTFLAKRIPENIEDNLLNTIYVLNKDQPINTNSENFSMVNYGLIGYVKAGAWLKKLETELGIEVFDKLMQTYFEKYKFAHPQPQDFRQIAEEVSGKDLSTIFNLLNKNGALEKNAIKKVKLASFFNLKQTDKYNYVSIAPSIGYNLYDKIMLGALIHNYSLPPTKFRFIVSPLYATGTKKINGLARVEYNFSPTTKGDRLIISGAASKFTGGSFKDSTGTENPLQFSKIVPSIKYIFAAKNARSTIKKFVQIKSFLINETTINFTRDFVNNIDIITYPKEKRYINQLQFGVENNRALYPYNAIVQAEQGDGFVRLNFTGNYYFNFQKNGGLDVRLFAGKFIYTGNKSFTTQYKTDIYHLNMSGAKGYEDYTYSNYFVGRNEFEGFANQQIMNRDGFFKVRTDLLSSKIGKTDNWLVAVNLKTDIPKQINFFEMLPFKLPIKLFADIGTYADAWKKGATTGRLLYDAGFEISLFKNVVNIYVPILYSKVYADYFKSTIPTKRFQKNISFSIDLHKLSIANLFPQANF
;
A
#
# COMPACT_ATOMS: atom_id res chain seq x y z
N MET A 1 -45.92 -46.51 16.45
CA MET A 1 -45.65 -45.29 15.64
C MET A 1 -46.16 -43.98 16.24
N LYS A 2 -47.29 -43.91 16.98
CA LYS A 2 -47.80 -42.64 17.53
C LYS A 2 -46.97 -41.97 18.65
N LYS A 3 -46.16 -42.72 19.43
CA LYS A 3 -45.29 -42.15 20.50
C LYS A 3 -44.01 -41.47 19.99
N TYR A 4 -43.48 -41.85 18.83
CA TYR A 4 -42.23 -41.27 18.29
C TYR A 4 -42.47 -40.00 17.46
N ILE A 5 -43.67 -39.82 16.91
CA ILE A 5 -44.05 -38.61 16.17
C ILE A 5 -44.26 -37.43 17.15
N PHE A 6 -44.79 -37.69 18.35
CA PHE A 6 -45.00 -36.64 19.36
C PHE A 6 -43.67 -36.13 19.95
N SER A 7 -42.69 -37.01 20.17
CA SER A 7 -41.34 -36.62 20.61
C SER A 7 -40.55 -35.89 19.52
N ALA A 8 -40.70 -36.25 18.24
CA ALA A 8 -40.07 -35.53 17.13
C ALA A 8 -40.68 -34.12 16.93
N ILE A 9 -42.01 -33.98 17.10
CA ILE A 9 -42.68 -32.68 17.02
C ILE A 9 -42.30 -31.80 18.24
N LEU A 10 -42.20 -32.35 19.45
CA LEU A 10 -41.69 -31.59 20.61
C LEU A 10 -40.23 -31.17 20.44
N PHE A 11 -39.38 -32.00 19.81
CA PHE A 11 -37.98 -31.64 19.56
C PHE A 11 -37.85 -30.53 18.49
N ILE A 12 -38.72 -30.51 17.48
CA ILE A 12 -38.77 -29.44 16.46
C ILE A 12 -39.35 -28.15 17.04
N PHE A 13 -40.32 -28.22 17.97
CA PHE A 13 -40.83 -27.05 18.68
C PHE A 13 -39.85 -26.51 19.73
N PHE A 14 -39.11 -27.36 20.47
CA PHE A 14 -38.09 -26.91 21.42
C PHE A 14 -36.87 -26.26 20.74
N ASN A 15 -36.46 -26.75 19.56
CA ASN A 15 -35.38 -26.10 18.80
C ASN A 15 -35.80 -24.77 18.17
N LYS A 16 -37.09 -24.57 17.84
CA LYS A 16 -37.59 -23.24 17.42
C LYS A 16 -37.69 -22.24 18.57
N VAL A 17 -38.01 -22.69 19.78
CA VAL A 17 -38.10 -21.81 20.97
C VAL A 17 -36.71 -21.45 21.52
N LEU A 18 -35.71 -22.33 21.39
CA LEU A 18 -34.31 -22.00 21.69
C LEU A 18 -33.63 -21.11 20.63
N ALA A 19 -34.25 -20.93 19.45
CA ALA A 19 -33.70 -20.15 18.34
C ALA A 19 -34.10 -18.66 18.33
N GLN A 20 -34.88 -18.19 19.32
CA GLN A 20 -35.18 -16.77 19.51
C GLN A 20 -34.75 -16.33 20.91
N GLN A 21 -33.43 -16.25 21.14
CA GLN A 21 -32.98 -15.33 22.19
C GLN A 21 -33.46 -13.94 21.79
N LYS A 22 -34.24 -13.31 22.68
CA LYS A 22 -34.69 -11.92 22.51
C LYS A 22 -33.45 -11.03 22.38
N TYR A 23 -33.44 -10.13 21.41
CA TYR A 23 -32.36 -9.16 21.23
C TYR A 23 -32.11 -8.38 22.53
N TRP A 24 -30.84 -8.22 22.88
CA TRP A 24 -30.35 -7.43 24.00
C TRP A 24 -29.00 -6.81 23.63
N GLN A 25 -28.67 -5.69 24.27
CA GLN A 25 -27.38 -5.00 24.20
C GLN A 25 -27.18 -4.27 25.53
N GLN A 26 -25.94 -3.94 25.89
CA GLN A 26 -25.71 -3.16 27.09
C GLN A 26 -26.09 -1.70 26.86
N LYS A 27 -26.09 -0.91 27.92
CA LYS A 27 -26.28 0.53 27.83
C LYS A 27 -25.29 1.21 28.75
N ASN A 28 -24.63 2.25 28.25
CA ASN A 28 -23.62 3.01 28.98
C ASN A 28 -23.95 4.50 28.95
N ASP A 29 -24.40 5.07 30.07
CA ASP A 29 -24.60 6.53 30.14
C ASP A 29 -23.35 7.20 30.71
N PHE A 30 -22.80 8.15 29.97
CA PHE A 30 -21.54 8.84 30.26
C PHE A 30 -21.78 10.26 30.78
N LYS A 31 -21.08 10.62 31.85
CA LYS A 31 -20.84 12.00 32.27
C LYS A 31 -19.35 12.26 32.25
N ILE A 32 -18.90 13.17 31.39
CA ILE A 32 -17.47 13.42 31.20
C ILE A 32 -17.19 14.91 31.37
N GLU A 33 -16.27 15.23 32.26
CA GLU A 33 -15.70 16.57 32.37
C GLU A 33 -14.24 16.51 31.92
N VAL A 34 -13.87 17.29 30.91
CA VAL A 34 -12.53 17.28 30.33
C VAL A 34 -12.00 18.69 30.11
N MET A 35 -10.72 18.89 30.36
CA MET A 35 -10.00 20.13 30.13
C MET A 35 -8.87 19.94 29.11
N LEU A 36 -8.82 20.80 28.10
CA LEU A 36 -7.73 20.87 27.12
C LEU A 36 -6.64 21.85 27.59
N ASN A 37 -5.41 21.36 27.62
CA ASN A 37 -4.22 22.19 27.69
C ASN A 37 -3.58 22.25 26.29
N ASP A 38 -3.76 23.39 25.60
CA ASP A 38 -3.29 23.61 24.22
C ASP A 38 -1.80 23.99 24.12
N VAL A 39 -1.11 24.14 25.26
CA VAL A 39 0.33 24.33 25.34
C VAL A 39 1.03 22.98 25.36
N ASP A 40 0.58 22.08 26.23
CA ASP A 40 1.18 20.75 26.41
C ASP A 40 0.55 19.69 25.49
N ASN A 41 -0.54 20.02 24.80
CA ASN A 41 -1.34 19.10 23.98
C ASN A 41 -1.85 17.89 24.79
N THR A 42 -2.46 18.18 25.94
CA THR A 42 -2.97 17.17 26.86
C THR A 42 -4.43 17.40 27.21
N LEU A 43 -5.10 16.31 27.59
CA LEU A 43 -6.41 16.34 28.21
C LEU A 43 -6.30 15.85 29.65
N THR A 44 -6.96 16.53 30.57
CA THR A 44 -7.21 16.02 31.92
C THR A 44 -8.71 15.89 32.10
N GLY A 45 -9.19 14.71 32.47
CA GLY A 45 -10.61 14.46 32.57
C GLY A 45 -11.00 13.55 33.72
N PHE A 46 -12.30 13.56 34.00
CA PHE A 46 -12.97 12.66 34.90
C PHE A 46 -14.22 12.14 34.19
N GLU A 47 -14.41 10.83 34.22
CA GLU A 47 -15.62 10.21 33.70
C GLU A 47 -16.37 9.43 34.76
N GLN A 48 -17.68 9.44 34.61
CA GLN A 48 -18.61 8.55 35.28
C GLN A 48 -19.42 7.81 34.19
N ILE A 49 -19.53 6.49 34.34
CA ILE A 49 -20.29 5.61 33.45
C ILE A 49 -21.34 4.89 34.29
N GLU A 50 -22.60 5.07 33.94
CA GLU A 50 -23.69 4.22 34.42
C GLU A 50 -23.81 3.01 33.49
N TYR A 51 -23.32 1.85 33.92
CA TYR A 51 -23.30 0.63 33.12
C TYR A 51 -24.51 -0.23 33.46
N PHE A 52 -25.37 -0.50 32.48
CA PHE A 52 -26.55 -1.34 32.65
C PHE A 52 -26.31 -2.73 32.05
N ASN A 53 -26.42 -3.78 32.87
CA ASN A 53 -26.36 -5.16 32.40
C ASN A 53 -27.74 -5.65 31.93
N ASN A 54 -27.98 -5.57 30.63
CA ASN A 54 -29.17 -6.11 29.97
C ASN A 54 -28.98 -7.55 29.44
N SER A 55 -27.78 -8.10 29.59
CA SER A 55 -27.51 -9.49 29.18
C SER A 55 -28.23 -10.49 30.09
N PRO A 56 -28.44 -11.73 29.63
CA PRO A 56 -28.91 -12.81 30.50
C PRO A 56 -27.84 -13.31 31.48
N ASP A 57 -26.61 -12.80 31.38
CA ASP A 57 -25.46 -13.30 32.13
C ASP A 57 -25.16 -12.44 33.36
N THR A 58 -24.56 -13.07 34.37
CA THR A 58 -23.97 -12.35 35.50
C THR A 58 -22.52 -12.00 35.17
N LEU A 59 -22.20 -10.71 35.12
CA LEU A 59 -20.85 -10.24 34.78
C LEU A 59 -19.98 -10.14 36.03
N ASN A 60 -18.74 -10.62 35.96
CA ASN A 60 -17.77 -10.52 37.05
C ASN A 60 -16.65 -9.52 36.76
N PHE A 61 -16.56 -9.06 35.52
CA PHE A 61 -15.56 -8.11 35.05
C PHE A 61 -16.13 -7.36 33.84
N ILE A 62 -15.50 -6.25 33.48
CA ILE A 62 -15.79 -5.48 32.27
C ILE A 62 -14.47 -5.18 31.56
N TRP A 63 -14.41 -5.40 30.25
CA TRP A 63 -13.28 -4.95 29.43
C TRP A 63 -13.43 -3.47 29.09
N ILE A 64 -12.33 -2.72 29.20
CA ILE A 64 -12.25 -1.29 28.92
C ILE A 64 -11.18 -1.05 27.85
N HIS A 65 -11.57 -0.43 26.74
CA HIS A 65 -10.67 0.09 25.73
C HIS A 65 -9.99 1.37 26.23
N LEU A 66 -8.69 1.44 26.01
CA LEU A 66 -7.80 2.56 26.30
C LEU A 66 -7.04 2.95 25.02
N TRP A 67 -7.78 3.13 23.93
CA TRP A 67 -7.25 3.34 22.57
C TRP A 67 -6.20 4.46 22.41
N PRO A 68 -6.09 5.52 23.23
CA PRO A 68 -4.94 6.43 23.16
C PRO A 68 -3.59 5.72 23.35
N ASN A 69 -3.55 4.58 24.05
CA ASN A 69 -2.33 3.77 24.22
C ASN A 69 -1.88 3.05 22.93
N ALA A 70 -2.68 3.05 21.87
CA ALA A 70 -2.24 2.60 20.55
C ALA A 70 -1.07 3.43 19.99
N TYR A 71 -0.96 4.68 20.44
CA TYR A 71 0.12 5.60 20.06
C TYR A 71 1.29 5.61 21.06
N LYS A 72 1.25 4.78 22.12
CA LYS A 72 2.20 4.83 23.24
C LYS A 72 3.61 4.43 22.82
N ASN A 73 3.72 3.41 21.99
CA ASN A 73 5.01 2.93 21.47
C ASN A 73 4.84 2.16 20.17
N ASP A 74 5.95 1.67 19.63
CA ASP A 74 6.06 0.95 18.36
C ASP A 74 5.69 -0.54 18.44
N LYS A 75 5.18 -1.01 19.59
CA LYS A 75 4.76 -2.40 19.87
C LYS A 75 3.26 -2.50 20.11
N THR A 76 2.48 -1.83 19.29
CA THR A 76 1.00 -1.83 19.32
C THR A 76 0.46 -2.46 18.05
N ALA A 77 -0.77 -3.00 18.11
CA ALA A 77 -1.44 -3.53 16.92
C ALA A 77 -1.57 -2.46 15.81
N PHE A 78 -1.80 -1.20 16.21
CA PHE A 78 -1.74 -0.04 15.31
C PHE A 78 -0.39 0.09 14.59
N SER A 79 0.73 0.07 15.32
CA SER A 79 2.08 0.16 14.75
C SER A 79 2.36 -0.97 13.77
N ASP A 80 2.00 -2.20 14.15
CA ASP A 80 2.18 -3.39 13.31
C ASP A 80 1.36 -3.30 12.02
N GLN A 81 0.09 -2.90 12.10
CA GLN A 81 -0.75 -2.71 10.92
C GLN A 81 -0.22 -1.59 10.00
N PHE A 82 0.24 -0.47 10.56
CA PHE A 82 0.85 0.62 9.79
C PHE A 82 2.05 0.15 8.96
N LEU A 83 2.91 -0.69 9.57
CA LEU A 83 4.07 -1.29 8.93
C LEU A 83 3.68 -2.31 7.86
N GLU A 84 2.69 -3.15 8.12
CA GLU A 84 2.15 -4.11 7.15
C GLU A 84 1.52 -3.39 5.94
N ASN A 85 0.93 -2.22 6.15
CA ASN A 85 0.40 -1.33 5.11
C ASN A 85 1.49 -0.48 4.42
N GLY A 86 2.77 -0.68 4.76
CA GLY A 86 3.90 -0.06 4.07
C GLY A 86 4.37 1.29 4.63
N SER A 87 3.79 1.75 5.75
CA SER A 87 4.10 3.06 6.35
C SER A 87 5.01 2.93 7.58
N THR A 88 6.13 3.62 7.57
CA THR A 88 7.07 3.70 8.71
C THR A 88 6.94 4.99 9.52
N ALA A 89 5.95 5.83 9.18
CA ALA A 89 5.83 7.19 9.71
C ALA A 89 5.66 7.23 11.24
N PHE A 90 4.85 6.33 11.79
CA PHE A 90 4.66 6.21 13.24
C PHE A 90 5.85 5.52 13.92
N TYR A 91 6.36 4.43 13.34
CA TYR A 91 7.47 3.64 13.89
C TYR A 91 8.70 4.51 14.19
N PHE A 92 9.11 5.37 13.24
CA PHE A 92 10.26 6.27 13.39
C PHE A 92 9.92 7.65 14.00
N SER A 93 8.70 7.83 14.51
CA SER A 93 8.30 9.08 15.14
C SER A 93 9.11 9.39 16.41
N GLU A 94 9.27 10.69 16.69
CA GLU A 94 9.85 11.17 17.94
C GLU A 94 8.87 10.95 19.10
N GLU A 95 9.40 10.72 20.31
CA GLU A 95 8.60 10.42 21.51
C GLU A 95 7.65 11.56 21.90
N ASN A 96 8.03 12.81 21.63
CA ASN A 96 7.16 13.97 21.85
C ASN A 96 5.91 13.98 20.94
N LYS A 97 5.93 13.27 19.80
CA LYS A 97 4.79 13.12 18.89
C LYS A 97 3.88 11.96 19.25
N ARG A 98 4.29 11.09 20.18
CA ARG A 98 3.49 9.94 20.65
C ARG A 98 2.44 10.36 21.66
N GLY A 99 1.37 9.57 21.75
CA GLY A 99 0.25 9.78 22.66
C GLY A 99 0.01 8.57 23.57
N TYR A 100 -0.73 8.76 24.64
CA TYR A 100 -1.10 7.70 25.60
C TYR A 100 -2.20 8.19 26.54
N ILE A 101 -2.84 7.26 27.25
CA ILE A 101 -3.72 7.53 28.38
C ILE A 101 -3.14 6.92 29.66
N ASN A 102 -3.18 7.67 30.76
CA ASN A 102 -2.70 7.25 32.07
C ASN A 102 -3.50 7.93 33.21
N GLN A 103 -3.00 7.83 34.45
CA GLN A 103 -3.64 8.35 35.67
C GLN A 103 -5.05 7.76 35.92
N LEU A 104 -5.27 6.53 35.48
CA LEU A 104 -6.51 5.78 35.68
C LEU A 104 -6.60 5.31 37.13
N ASN A 105 -7.79 5.43 37.72
CA ASN A 105 -8.08 5.00 39.07
C ASN A 105 -9.55 4.59 39.18
N PHE A 106 -9.88 3.45 38.57
CA PHE A 106 -11.25 2.96 38.49
C PHE A 106 -11.85 2.67 39.86
N LYS A 107 -13.09 3.13 40.02
CA LYS A 107 -13.98 2.77 41.13
C LYS A 107 -15.27 2.21 40.56
N VAL A 108 -15.82 1.19 41.22
CA VAL A 108 -17.17 0.68 40.98
C VAL A 108 -17.96 0.85 42.26
N ASP A 109 -19.04 1.63 42.21
CA ASP A 109 -19.86 2.00 43.37
C ASP A 109 -19.02 2.54 44.55
N ASN A 110 -18.07 3.43 44.23
CA ASN A 110 -17.09 4.04 45.13
C ASN A 110 -16.00 3.09 45.69
N ILE A 111 -15.93 1.83 45.25
CA ILE A 111 -14.91 0.86 45.65
C ILE A 111 -13.82 0.80 44.59
N HIS A 112 -12.55 0.97 44.98
CA HIS A 112 -11.42 0.78 44.07
C HIS A 112 -11.36 -0.65 43.55
N VAL A 113 -11.22 -0.81 42.23
CA VAL A 113 -11.20 -2.12 41.58
C VAL A 113 -9.81 -2.50 41.11
N VAL A 114 -9.58 -3.81 41.04
CA VAL A 114 -8.35 -4.37 40.45
C VAL A 114 -8.45 -4.28 38.94
N MET A 115 -7.39 -3.77 38.31
CA MET A 115 -7.20 -3.73 36.86
C MET A 115 -6.24 -4.82 36.43
N GLU A 116 -6.56 -5.52 35.35
CA GLU A 116 -5.68 -6.49 34.69
C GLU A 116 -5.42 -6.04 33.25
N ASP A 117 -4.15 -6.02 32.82
CA ASP A 117 -3.79 -5.72 31.44
C ASP A 117 -4.25 -6.85 30.50
N HIS A 118 -4.67 -6.51 29.28
CA HIS A 118 -4.88 -7.52 28.25
C HIS A 118 -3.52 -8.15 27.85
N PRO A 119 -3.43 -9.49 27.71
CA PRO A 119 -2.16 -10.19 27.51
C PRO A 119 -1.41 -9.82 26.22
N GLN A 120 -2.10 -9.24 25.23
CA GLN A 120 -1.53 -8.91 23.91
C GLN A 120 -1.64 -7.42 23.54
N HIS A 121 -2.51 -6.65 24.20
CA HIS A 121 -2.95 -5.34 23.72
C HIS A 121 -2.91 -4.33 24.86
N GLN A 122 -1.88 -3.48 24.89
CA GLN A 122 -1.65 -2.50 25.95
C GLN A 122 -2.66 -1.34 25.98
N ASP A 123 -3.53 -1.27 24.98
CA ASP A 123 -4.64 -0.34 24.83
C ASP A 123 -5.97 -0.95 25.28
N ILE A 124 -5.93 -2.02 26.10
CA ILE A 124 -7.09 -2.70 26.64
C ILE A 124 -6.77 -3.16 28.07
N ILE A 125 -7.70 -2.95 29.00
CA ILE A 125 -7.64 -3.48 30.35
C ILE A 125 -8.96 -4.15 30.72
N LYS A 126 -8.93 -4.96 31.77
CA LYS A 126 -10.09 -5.58 32.41
C LYS A 126 -10.21 -5.04 33.82
N ILE A 127 -11.40 -4.57 34.20
CA ILE A 127 -11.72 -4.22 35.58
C ILE A 127 -12.48 -5.38 36.24
N LEU A 128 -12.02 -5.82 37.42
CA LEU A 128 -12.71 -6.86 38.20
C LEU A 128 -13.80 -6.21 39.06
N LEU A 129 -15.04 -6.67 38.90
CA LEU A 129 -16.15 -6.11 39.67
C LEU A 129 -16.06 -6.57 41.13
N PRO A 130 -16.21 -5.68 42.12
CA PRO A 130 -16.14 -6.04 43.53
C PRO A 130 -17.33 -6.93 43.93
N GLN A 131 -18.45 -6.78 43.23
CA GLN A 131 -19.62 -7.63 43.31
C GLN A 131 -20.06 -7.99 41.89
N ALA A 132 -20.44 -9.26 41.69
CA ALA A 132 -20.94 -9.73 40.41
C ALA A 132 -22.23 -8.99 40.01
N LEU A 133 -22.29 -8.52 38.77
CA LEU A 133 -23.39 -7.73 38.23
C LEU A 133 -24.44 -8.64 37.60
N ALA A 134 -25.53 -8.89 38.33
CA ALA A 134 -26.64 -9.73 37.87
C ALA A 134 -27.41 -9.11 36.68
N PRO A 135 -28.14 -9.92 35.88
CA PRO A 135 -29.03 -9.43 34.83
C PRO A 135 -30.03 -8.38 35.32
N GLY A 136 -30.22 -7.33 34.53
CA GLY A 136 -31.14 -6.21 34.81
C GLY A 136 -30.66 -5.24 35.89
N LYS A 137 -29.44 -5.40 36.42
CA LYS A 137 -28.83 -4.48 37.39
C LYS A 137 -27.89 -3.50 36.69
N HIS A 138 -27.53 -2.43 37.39
CA HIS A 138 -26.57 -1.42 36.94
C HIS A 138 -25.55 -1.14 38.05
N ILE A 139 -24.43 -0.54 37.65
CA ILE A 139 -23.36 -0.08 38.53
C ILE A 139 -22.85 1.27 38.03
N LYS A 140 -22.28 2.05 38.95
CA LYS A 140 -21.57 3.29 38.61
C LYS A 140 -20.06 3.03 38.56
N ILE A 141 -19.45 3.26 37.41
CA ILE A 141 -18.01 3.18 37.18
C ILE A 141 -17.45 4.61 37.10
N GLU A 142 -16.35 4.90 37.79
CA GLU A 142 -15.74 6.24 37.80
C GLU A 142 -14.22 6.13 37.65
N THR A 143 -13.61 7.03 36.88
CA THR A 143 -12.14 7.16 36.85
C THR A 143 -11.70 8.58 36.45
N PRO A 144 -10.65 9.14 37.07
CA PRO A 144 -9.88 10.20 36.44
C PRO A 144 -9.07 9.62 35.27
N PHE A 145 -8.65 10.48 34.35
CA PHE A 145 -7.72 10.12 33.30
C PHE A 145 -6.93 11.35 32.81
N HIS A 146 -5.74 11.09 32.29
CA HIS A 146 -4.93 12.06 31.58
C HIS A 146 -4.52 11.48 30.22
N VAL A 147 -4.66 12.28 29.16
CA VAL A 147 -4.28 11.90 27.79
C VAL A 147 -3.21 12.84 27.29
N LYS A 148 -2.11 12.28 26.79
CA LYS A 148 -1.19 12.99 25.91
C LYS A 148 -1.66 12.78 24.47
N LEU A 149 -1.97 13.86 23.76
CA LEU A 149 -2.44 13.77 22.38
C LEU A 149 -1.28 13.48 21.44
N PRO A 150 -1.39 12.49 20.54
CA PRO A 150 -0.36 12.23 19.55
C PRO A 150 -0.38 13.30 18.45
N TYR A 151 0.70 13.44 17.70
CA TYR A 151 0.62 14.02 16.37
C TYR A 151 -0.40 13.22 15.53
N SER A 152 -1.13 13.87 14.63
CA SER A 152 -2.14 13.20 13.78
C SER A 152 -1.48 12.21 12.81
N PHE A 153 -1.24 10.98 13.29
CA PHE A 153 -0.80 9.82 12.50
C PHE A 153 -1.97 9.07 11.86
N SER A 154 -3.11 9.05 12.55
CA SER A 154 -4.37 8.41 12.14
C SER A 154 -5.54 9.34 12.53
N ARG A 155 -6.68 8.80 12.96
CA ARG A 155 -7.98 9.48 13.18
C ARG A 155 -8.03 10.42 14.39
N GLY A 156 -7.03 10.37 15.27
CA GLY A 156 -6.95 11.20 16.48
C GLY A 156 -5.59 11.90 16.61
N GLY A 157 -5.56 13.01 17.36
CA GLY A 157 -4.35 13.76 17.67
C GLY A 157 -4.42 15.23 17.27
N HIS A 158 -3.26 15.83 17.02
CA HIS A 158 -3.18 17.26 16.72
C HIS A 158 -2.16 17.60 15.62
N VAL A 159 -2.39 18.75 14.98
CA VAL A 159 -1.41 19.43 14.12
C VAL A 159 -1.30 20.87 14.61
N LEU A 160 -0.15 21.22 15.19
CA LEU A 160 0.00 22.47 15.94
C LEU A 160 -1.10 22.55 17.02
N GLN A 161 -1.87 23.63 17.04
CA GLN A 161 -2.97 23.89 17.97
C GLN A 161 -4.36 23.60 17.36
N SER A 162 -4.42 22.73 16.36
CA SER A 162 -5.65 22.19 15.79
C SER A 162 -5.85 20.74 16.24
N TYR A 163 -6.99 20.44 16.84
CA TYR A 163 -7.23 19.20 17.58
C TYR A 163 -8.32 18.34 16.96
N GLN A 164 -8.03 17.03 16.84
CA GLN A 164 -8.95 15.96 16.50
C GLN A 164 -9.03 15.01 17.70
N ILE A 165 -10.05 15.18 18.52
CA ILE A 165 -10.17 14.49 19.80
C ILE A 165 -11.18 13.36 19.65
N THR A 166 -10.63 12.18 19.35
CA THR A 166 -11.36 10.96 19.02
C THR A 166 -10.77 9.80 19.83
N GLN A 167 -11.60 8.82 20.19
CA GLN A 167 -11.18 7.66 21.00
C GLN A 167 -10.33 8.05 22.23
N TRP A 168 -10.75 9.09 22.93
CA TRP A 168 -9.91 9.86 23.87
C TRP A 168 -10.23 9.60 25.35
N TYR A 169 -11.24 8.79 25.64
CA TYR A 169 -11.71 8.46 26.99
C TYR A 169 -11.76 6.93 27.16
N PRO A 170 -11.63 6.39 28.39
CA PRO A 170 -11.84 4.97 28.63
C PRO A 170 -13.26 4.54 28.25
N LYS A 171 -13.38 3.43 27.51
CA LYS A 171 -14.66 3.02 26.95
C LYS A 171 -14.91 1.53 27.20
N PRO A 172 -16.06 1.12 27.78
CA PRO A 172 -16.38 -0.30 27.91
C PRO A 172 -16.50 -0.97 26.54
N ALA A 173 -15.91 -2.16 26.41
CA ALA A 173 -16.08 -3.00 25.24
C ALA A 173 -17.52 -3.50 25.15
N VAL A 174 -18.01 -3.71 23.92
CA VAL A 174 -19.34 -4.31 23.70
C VAL A 174 -19.37 -5.72 24.27
N TYR A 175 -20.48 -6.05 24.93
CA TYR A 175 -20.82 -7.43 25.30
C TYR A 175 -22.13 -7.78 24.62
N ASP A 176 -22.09 -8.73 23.70
CA ASP A 176 -23.28 -9.17 22.95
C ASP A 176 -23.45 -10.70 23.01
N LYS A 177 -24.39 -11.23 22.23
CA LYS A 177 -24.68 -12.68 22.14
C LYS A 177 -23.48 -13.56 21.74
N THR A 178 -22.42 -12.97 21.19
CA THR A 178 -21.18 -13.65 20.80
C THR A 178 -20.05 -13.51 21.83
N GLY A 179 -20.27 -12.71 22.88
CA GLY A 179 -19.34 -12.49 23.98
C GLY A 179 -18.79 -11.06 24.02
N TRP A 180 -17.61 -10.92 24.61
CA TRP A 180 -16.89 -9.63 24.69
C TRP A 180 -16.18 -9.31 23.38
N HIS A 181 -16.11 -8.01 23.06
CA HIS A 181 -15.42 -7.47 21.87
C HIS A 181 -14.24 -6.57 22.27
N GLU A 182 -13.28 -7.11 23.02
CA GLU A 182 -12.06 -6.42 23.44
C GLU A 182 -11.03 -6.26 22.30
N MET A 183 -11.32 -5.38 21.34
CA MET A 183 -10.45 -5.13 20.19
C MET A 183 -9.42 -4.00 20.41
N PRO A 184 -8.18 -4.14 19.89
CA PRO A 184 -7.22 -3.05 19.89
C PRO A 184 -7.57 -1.99 18.84
N TYR A 185 -7.03 -0.79 19.01
CA TYR A 185 -7.11 0.24 17.98
C TYR A 185 -6.28 -0.17 16.76
N LEU A 186 -6.87 0.01 15.59
CA LEU A 186 -6.27 -0.21 14.29
C LEU A 186 -6.53 1.03 13.41
N ASP A 187 -5.69 1.26 12.41
CA ASP A 187 -5.91 2.32 11.41
C ASP A 187 -6.99 1.95 10.40
N GLN A 188 -7.12 0.66 10.11
CA GLN A 188 -8.10 0.08 9.21
C GLN A 188 -9.22 -0.61 9.98
N GLY A 189 -10.47 -0.30 9.65
CA GLY A 189 -11.67 -0.77 10.32
C GLY A 189 -12.10 0.17 11.44
N GLU A 190 -13.41 0.37 11.56
CA GLU A 190 -14.00 1.28 12.55
C GLU A 190 -14.20 0.67 13.93
N PHE A 191 -14.89 1.43 14.77
CA PHE A 191 -15.10 1.16 16.18
C PHE A 191 -16.44 0.45 16.41
N TYR A 192 -16.53 -0.24 17.54
CA TYR A 192 -17.71 -0.99 17.95
C TYR A 192 -17.88 -0.77 19.44
N SER A 193 -18.93 -0.04 19.79
CA SER A 193 -19.16 0.54 21.11
C SER A 193 -20.65 0.45 21.47
N GLU A 194 -20.97 0.37 22.75
CA GLU A 194 -22.36 0.31 23.23
C GLU A 194 -23.06 1.68 23.12
N PHE A 195 -24.37 1.67 22.87
CA PHE A 195 -25.17 2.88 22.91
C PHE A 195 -25.38 3.42 24.34
N GLY A 196 -25.49 4.74 24.44
CA GLY A 196 -26.09 5.38 25.59
C GLY A 196 -26.16 6.90 25.46
N ASN A 197 -26.26 7.57 26.62
CA ASN A 197 -26.39 9.02 26.70
C ASN A 197 -25.06 9.66 27.08
N PHE A 198 -24.72 10.77 26.46
CA PHE A 198 -23.52 11.55 26.74
C PHE A 198 -23.89 12.92 27.29
N ASP A 199 -23.35 13.22 28.47
CA ASP A 199 -23.34 14.53 29.11
C ASP A 199 -21.88 14.97 29.27
N VAL A 200 -21.42 15.83 28.35
CA VAL A 200 -19.99 16.16 28.23
C VAL A 200 -19.75 17.64 28.41
N LYS A 201 -18.86 17.99 29.35
CA LYS A 201 -18.36 19.35 29.57
C LYS A 201 -16.91 19.45 29.13
N ILE A 202 -16.64 20.37 28.21
CA ILE A 202 -15.31 20.61 27.63
C ILE A 202 -14.84 22.00 28.05
N THR A 203 -13.78 22.05 28.87
CA THR A 203 -13.11 23.29 29.28
C THR A 203 -11.87 23.52 28.43
N LEU A 204 -11.76 24.70 27.83
CA LEU A 204 -10.64 25.05 26.93
C LEU A 204 -10.45 26.57 26.82
N PRO A 205 -9.32 27.06 26.27
CA PRO A 205 -9.13 28.50 26.04
C PRO A 205 -10.26 29.14 25.23
N GLN A 206 -10.69 30.34 25.61
CA GLN A 206 -11.88 31.01 25.06
C GLN A 206 -11.82 31.24 23.55
N SER A 207 -10.63 31.33 22.96
CA SER A 207 -10.37 31.56 21.54
C SER A 207 -10.72 30.37 20.62
N TYR A 208 -10.93 29.17 21.17
CA TYR A 208 -11.27 28.01 20.37
C TYR A 208 -12.72 27.98 19.92
N ILE A 209 -12.95 27.53 18.70
CA ILE A 209 -14.26 27.12 18.20
C ILE A 209 -14.30 25.60 18.25
N VAL A 210 -15.38 25.04 18.81
CA VAL A 210 -15.53 23.60 19.02
C VAL A 210 -16.69 23.06 18.22
N ALA A 211 -16.44 21.98 17.49
CA ALA A 211 -17.45 21.10 16.92
C ALA A 211 -17.41 19.79 17.71
N ALA A 212 -18.54 19.30 18.21
CA ALA A 212 -18.60 18.05 18.96
C ALA A 212 -19.83 17.24 18.59
N THR A 213 -19.80 15.95 18.92
CA THR A 213 -20.99 15.11 18.95
C THR A 213 -22.03 15.75 19.86
N GLY A 214 -23.27 15.85 19.38
CA GLY A 214 -24.40 16.29 20.19
C GLY A 214 -24.77 17.75 20.12
N GLU A 215 -25.82 18.07 20.89
CA GLU A 215 -26.40 19.39 20.99
C GLU A 215 -25.63 20.24 22.01
N LEU A 216 -25.02 21.33 21.55
CA LEU A 216 -24.48 22.37 22.41
C LEU A 216 -25.61 22.94 23.29
N GLN A 217 -25.38 23.18 24.58
CA GLN A 217 -26.39 23.73 25.51
C GLN A 217 -26.18 25.22 25.81
N ASN A 218 -24.97 25.75 25.57
CA ASN A 218 -24.65 27.14 25.86
C ASN A 218 -25.27 28.10 24.83
N GLU A 219 -26.42 28.71 25.16
CA GLU A 219 -27.15 29.63 24.26
C GLU A 219 -26.31 30.82 23.76
N SER A 220 -25.46 31.39 24.63
CA SER A 220 -24.56 32.48 24.24
C SER A 220 -23.55 32.04 23.17
N GLU A 221 -23.11 30.79 23.21
CA GLU A 221 -22.15 30.27 22.24
C GLU A 221 -22.85 29.86 20.93
N LYS A 222 -24.05 29.28 20.99
CA LYS A 222 -24.90 29.05 19.80
C LYS A 222 -25.12 30.34 19.01
N LEU A 223 -25.46 31.42 19.71
CA LEU A 223 -25.71 32.72 19.06
C LEU A 223 -24.44 33.26 18.38
N LYS A 224 -23.26 33.07 19.00
CA LYS A 224 -21.98 33.45 18.37
C LYS A 224 -21.71 32.64 17.10
N LEU A 225 -21.96 31.33 17.11
CA LEU A 225 -21.78 30.46 15.94
C LEU A 225 -22.71 30.88 14.79
N LYS A 226 -23.96 31.25 15.08
CA LYS A 226 -24.93 31.73 14.08
C LYS A 226 -24.57 33.10 13.49
N ASN A 227 -23.89 33.95 14.27
CA ASN A 227 -23.52 35.31 13.87
C ASN A 227 -22.07 35.42 13.35
N PHE A 228 -21.41 34.30 13.04
CA PHE A 228 -19.96 34.25 12.77
C PHE A 228 -19.59 34.82 11.38
N ALA A 229 -19.67 36.15 11.23
CA ALA A 229 -19.12 36.91 10.11
C ALA A 229 -17.98 37.81 10.62
N ASN A 230 -16.74 37.33 10.50
CA ASN A 230 -15.49 38.09 10.70
C ASN A 230 -15.26 38.72 12.10
N THR A 231 -14.85 37.90 13.08
CA THR A 231 -14.09 38.42 14.23
C THR A 231 -12.70 37.79 14.25
N ASN A 232 -11.69 38.54 13.79
CA ASN A 232 -10.30 38.26 14.13
C ASN A 232 -10.12 38.69 15.59
N ILE A 233 -9.92 37.73 16.48
CA ILE A 233 -9.58 38.04 17.86
C ILE A 233 -8.12 37.66 18.08
N ASP A 234 -7.26 38.68 18.06
CA ASP A 234 -5.89 38.58 18.55
C ASP A 234 -5.95 38.49 20.08
N PHE A 235 -5.57 37.34 20.64
CA PHE A 235 -5.29 37.22 22.07
C PHE A 235 -3.78 37.04 22.27
N VAL A 236 -3.14 38.13 22.67
CA VAL A 236 -1.77 38.15 23.21
C VAL A 236 -1.89 38.18 24.73
N ASP A 237 -2.06 37.03 25.37
CA ASP A 237 -1.84 36.91 26.81
C ASP A 237 -1.38 35.50 27.19
N LYS A 238 -0.46 35.42 28.16
CA LYS A 238 0.26 34.19 28.56
C LYS A 238 -0.60 33.17 29.33
N VAL A 239 -1.81 33.54 29.75
CA VAL A 239 -2.86 32.62 30.25
C VAL A 239 -4.19 33.12 29.69
N ALA A 240 -4.67 32.50 28.62
CA ALA A 240 -5.95 32.89 28.03
C ALA A 240 -7.10 32.51 28.99
N PRO A 241 -8.13 33.36 29.17
CA PRO A 241 -9.34 32.96 29.88
C PRO A 241 -9.93 31.70 29.26
N THR A 242 -10.45 30.78 30.09
CA THR A 242 -11.09 29.54 29.64
C THR A 242 -12.60 29.68 29.55
N LYS A 243 -13.24 28.87 28.72
CA LYS A 243 -14.69 28.65 28.70
C LYS A 243 -15.00 27.17 28.87
N THR A 244 -16.19 26.87 29.36
CA THR A 244 -16.73 25.50 29.44
C THR A 244 -17.94 25.37 28.53
N LEU A 245 -17.87 24.44 27.59
CA LEU A 245 -18.97 24.10 26.68
C LEU A 245 -19.62 22.81 27.15
N HIS A 246 -20.95 22.76 27.13
CA HIS A 246 -21.74 21.62 27.58
C HIS A 246 -22.50 21.04 26.38
N TYR A 247 -22.28 19.76 26.10
CA TYR A 247 -22.91 19.01 25.03
C TYR A 247 -23.75 17.86 25.61
N LEU A 248 -24.95 17.68 25.06
CA LEU A 248 -25.83 16.57 25.37
C LEU A 248 -26.15 15.79 24.10
N GLN A 249 -26.08 14.47 24.17
CA GLN A 249 -26.54 13.59 23.10
C GLN A 249 -27.08 12.28 23.65
N ASN A 250 -28.27 11.88 23.20
CA ASN A 250 -28.85 10.59 23.56
C ASN A 250 -28.71 9.58 22.43
N ASN A 251 -28.68 8.29 22.78
CA ASN A 251 -28.65 7.15 21.85
C ASN A 251 -27.50 7.22 20.84
N VAL A 252 -26.29 7.50 21.30
CA VAL A 252 -25.05 7.40 20.49
C VAL A 252 -24.07 6.44 21.14
N HIS A 253 -23.17 5.88 20.34
CA HIS A 253 -22.17 4.91 20.81
C HIS A 253 -20.74 5.49 20.86
N ASP A 254 -20.56 6.71 20.39
CA ASP A 254 -19.27 7.38 20.39
C ASP A 254 -19.40 8.89 20.54
N PHE A 255 -18.32 9.54 21.01
CA PHE A 255 -18.25 10.97 21.24
C PHE A 255 -16.91 11.54 20.79
N ALA A 256 -16.95 12.36 19.73
CA ALA A 256 -15.79 13.04 19.19
C ALA A 256 -15.94 14.55 19.27
N TRP A 257 -14.82 15.27 19.34
CA TRP A 257 -14.83 16.71 19.20
C TRP A 257 -13.57 17.25 18.54
N PHE A 258 -13.70 18.42 17.93
CA PHE A 258 -12.69 19.07 17.11
C PHE A 258 -12.60 20.52 17.52
N ALA A 259 -11.37 21.05 17.63
CA ALA A 259 -11.15 22.41 18.07
C ALA A 259 -10.05 23.10 17.26
N ASP A 260 -10.38 24.29 16.73
CA ASP A 260 -9.45 25.18 16.06
C ASP A 260 -9.82 26.63 16.37
N LYS A 261 -8.82 27.52 16.45
CA LYS A 261 -9.02 28.96 16.66
C LYS A 261 -9.53 29.67 15.40
N ASN A 262 -9.38 29.04 14.23
CA ASN A 262 -9.59 29.65 12.92
C ASN A 262 -10.79 29.09 12.15
N PHE A 263 -11.64 28.27 12.77
CA PHE A 263 -12.82 27.77 12.08
C PHE A 263 -13.72 28.91 11.60
N ASN A 264 -14.13 28.83 10.34
CA ASN A 264 -15.25 29.59 9.82
C ASN A 264 -16.49 28.71 9.85
N VAL A 265 -17.49 29.11 10.61
CA VAL A 265 -18.69 28.30 10.84
C VAL A 265 -19.80 28.78 9.92
N LYS A 266 -20.39 27.86 9.17
CA LYS A 266 -21.64 28.06 8.43
C LYS A 266 -22.75 27.30 9.13
N THR A 267 -23.91 27.93 9.27
CA THR A 267 -25.07 27.34 9.95
C THR A 267 -26.33 27.47 9.11
N ASP A 268 -27.21 26.48 9.21
CA ASP A 268 -28.56 26.53 8.62
C ASP A 268 -29.46 25.53 9.36
N THR A 269 -30.73 25.43 8.98
CA THR A 269 -31.68 24.43 9.48
C THR A 269 -32.24 23.60 8.33
N LEU A 270 -32.69 22.38 8.62
CA LEU A 270 -33.38 21.51 7.67
C LEU A 270 -34.71 21.03 8.25
N LEU A 271 -35.79 21.23 7.50
CA LEU A 271 -37.11 20.68 7.79
C LEU A 271 -37.20 19.25 7.23
N LEU A 272 -37.34 18.27 8.12
CA LEU A 272 -37.55 16.86 7.79
C LEU A 272 -39.02 16.62 7.40
N LYS A 273 -39.29 15.47 6.78
CA LYS A 273 -40.63 15.11 6.28
C LYS A 273 -41.67 14.99 7.40
N SER A 274 -41.27 14.59 8.60
CA SER A 274 -42.12 14.59 9.80
C SER A 274 -42.54 15.98 10.29
N GLY A 275 -41.92 17.05 9.80
CA GLY A 275 -42.07 18.41 10.34
C GLY A 275 -41.04 18.78 11.40
N ARG A 276 -40.15 17.86 11.80
CA ARG A 276 -39.01 18.17 12.69
C ARG A 276 -38.02 19.09 11.99
N VAL A 277 -37.46 20.03 12.74
CA VAL A 277 -36.36 20.89 12.28
C VAL A 277 -35.08 20.46 12.98
N ILE A 278 -34.01 20.31 12.21
CA ILE A 278 -32.68 20.00 12.72
C ILE A 278 -31.69 21.12 12.38
N ASP A 279 -30.71 21.34 13.25
CA ASP A 279 -29.62 22.29 13.03
C ASP A 279 -28.49 21.66 12.21
N ILE A 280 -27.91 22.44 11.29
CA ILE A 280 -26.78 22.05 10.46
C ILE A 280 -25.61 22.99 10.72
N TYR A 281 -24.44 22.42 10.98
CA TYR A 281 -23.19 23.17 11.13
C TYR A 281 -22.12 22.66 10.16
N ALA A 282 -21.37 23.57 9.55
CA ALA A 282 -20.15 23.25 8.82
C ALA A 282 -18.99 24.10 9.34
N TYR A 283 -17.93 23.45 9.85
CA TYR A 283 -16.74 24.08 10.44
C TYR A 283 -15.60 24.00 9.43
N VAL A 284 -15.21 25.13 8.86
CA VAL A 284 -14.33 25.18 7.68
C VAL A 284 -13.01 25.87 8.01
N LEU A 285 -11.88 25.28 7.66
CA LEU A 285 -10.59 25.95 7.83
C LEU A 285 -10.36 26.96 6.70
N PRO A 286 -9.68 28.10 6.97
CA PRO A 286 -9.50 29.16 5.97
C PRO A 286 -8.84 28.67 4.67
N LYS A 287 -7.89 27.72 4.77
CA LYS A 287 -7.16 27.13 3.64
C LYS A 287 -8.07 26.51 2.57
N ASN A 288 -9.24 25.99 2.96
CA ASN A 288 -10.13 25.23 2.09
C ASN A 288 -11.44 25.98 1.75
N LYS A 289 -11.62 27.21 2.25
CA LYS A 289 -12.87 27.99 2.13
C LYS A 289 -13.45 28.02 0.71
N LYS A 290 -12.60 28.04 -0.33
CA LYS A 290 -13.01 28.02 -1.74
C LYS A 290 -13.83 26.79 -2.12
N TYR A 291 -13.50 25.61 -1.61
CA TYR A 291 -14.16 24.35 -1.97
C TYR A 291 -15.49 24.17 -1.24
N TRP A 292 -15.60 24.72 -0.02
CA TRP A 292 -16.75 24.57 0.87
C TRP A 292 -17.88 25.55 0.59
N ALA A 293 -17.98 26.11 -0.62
CA ALA A 293 -19.00 27.10 -0.97
C ALA A 293 -20.42 26.55 -0.76
N LYS A 294 -20.70 25.33 -1.24
CA LYS A 294 -22.00 24.65 -1.19
C LYS A 294 -22.16 23.61 -0.09
N CYS A 295 -21.27 23.55 0.90
CA CYS A 295 -21.28 22.49 1.91
C CYS A 295 -22.63 22.32 2.62
N ILE A 296 -23.30 23.41 3.03
CA ILE A 296 -24.64 23.35 3.65
C ILE A 296 -25.67 22.69 2.74
N THR A 297 -25.69 23.06 1.45
CA THR A 297 -26.59 22.43 0.46
C THR A 297 -26.28 20.95 0.32
N ASN A 298 -25.01 20.57 0.25
CA ASN A 298 -24.60 19.18 0.11
C ASN A 298 -24.99 18.35 1.35
N ILE A 299 -24.83 18.90 2.56
CA ILE A 299 -25.28 18.26 3.81
C ILE A 299 -26.79 18.08 3.81
N LYS A 300 -27.55 19.11 3.44
CA LYS A 300 -29.03 19.04 3.31
C LYS A 300 -29.46 17.96 2.33
N ASN A 301 -28.82 17.88 1.16
CA ASN A 301 -29.11 16.87 0.15
C ASN A 301 -28.81 15.45 0.66
N ALA A 302 -27.66 15.26 1.32
CA ALA A 302 -27.29 13.97 1.91
C ALA A 302 -28.32 13.53 2.95
N ILE A 303 -28.62 14.38 3.95
CA ILE A 303 -29.62 14.04 5.00
C ILE A 303 -30.99 13.77 4.40
N THR A 304 -31.46 14.61 3.47
CA THR A 304 -32.79 14.47 2.87
C THR A 304 -32.91 13.17 2.08
N THR A 305 -31.91 12.82 1.28
CA THR A 305 -31.94 11.60 0.48
C THR A 305 -31.90 10.34 1.35
N LYS A 306 -30.98 10.25 2.32
CA LYS A 306 -30.91 9.09 3.24
C LYS A 306 -32.16 8.97 4.12
N SER A 307 -32.69 10.11 4.60
CA SER A 307 -33.94 10.12 5.35
C SER A 307 -35.11 9.52 4.57
N ASN A 308 -35.15 9.75 3.26
CA ASN A 308 -36.20 9.22 2.39
C ASN A 308 -35.98 7.76 1.99
N TRP A 309 -34.74 7.35 1.71
CA TRP A 309 -34.45 6.00 1.21
C TRP A 309 -34.28 4.94 2.31
N ILE A 310 -33.82 5.34 3.50
CA ILE A 310 -33.47 4.43 4.58
C ILE A 310 -34.40 4.64 5.78
N GLY A 311 -34.58 5.88 6.22
CA GLY A 311 -35.45 6.20 7.36
C GLY A 311 -35.06 7.53 7.99
N GLU A 312 -35.99 8.21 8.65
CA GLU A 312 -35.80 9.61 9.04
C GLU A 312 -34.62 9.80 10.01
N TYR A 313 -33.80 10.84 9.75
CA TYR A 313 -32.69 11.21 10.64
C TYR A 313 -33.20 11.50 12.06
N PRO A 314 -32.76 10.74 13.09
CA PRO A 314 -33.39 10.79 14.39
C PRO A 314 -32.83 11.86 15.31
N TYR A 315 -31.63 12.41 15.04
CA TYR A 315 -30.99 13.43 15.87
C TYR A 315 -31.42 14.86 15.49
N ASN A 316 -31.16 15.83 16.38
CA ASN A 316 -31.54 17.23 16.18
C ASN A 316 -30.43 18.09 15.55
N VAL A 317 -29.24 17.54 15.39
CA VAL A 317 -28.06 18.26 14.89
C VAL A 317 -27.22 17.37 13.99
N VAL A 318 -26.63 17.97 12.95
CA VAL A 318 -25.54 17.36 12.17
C VAL A 318 -24.43 18.39 11.94
N SER A 319 -23.20 17.98 12.17
CA SER A 319 -22.00 18.79 12.01
C SER A 319 -21.03 18.17 11.02
N VAL A 320 -20.43 18.98 10.15
CA VAL A 320 -19.35 18.55 9.26
C VAL A 320 -18.12 19.43 9.48
N VAL A 321 -16.96 18.82 9.66
CA VAL A 321 -15.72 19.49 10.07
C VAL A 321 -14.63 19.29 9.03
N ASP A 322 -13.96 20.37 8.65
CA ASP A 322 -12.77 20.35 7.80
C ASP A 322 -11.51 19.99 8.60
N ASN A 323 -10.73 19.04 8.12
CA ASN A 323 -9.56 18.54 8.82
C ASN A 323 -8.28 19.38 8.57
N ALA A 324 -7.56 19.69 9.65
CA ALA A 324 -6.24 20.32 9.57
C ALA A 324 -5.15 19.34 9.09
N SER A 325 -5.33 18.04 9.34
CA SER A 325 -4.39 16.97 9.02
C SER A 325 -4.21 16.74 7.52
N LYS A 326 -3.14 16.02 7.17
CA LYS A 326 -2.86 15.52 5.81
C LYS A 326 -3.35 14.10 5.59
N VAL A 327 -3.94 13.46 6.61
CA VAL A 327 -4.58 12.15 6.49
C VAL A 327 -5.81 12.31 5.58
N GLN A 328 -5.82 11.57 4.47
CA GLN A 328 -6.90 11.64 3.46
C GLN A 328 -8.07 10.74 3.88
N GLY A 329 -9.29 11.14 3.52
CA GLY A 329 -10.55 10.47 3.90
C GLY A 329 -11.43 11.34 4.79
N GLY A 330 -12.42 10.72 5.41
CA GLY A 330 -13.19 11.25 6.53
C GLY A 330 -13.41 10.22 7.64
N MET A 331 -14.21 10.58 8.64
CA MET A 331 -14.50 9.75 9.81
C MET A 331 -15.79 10.20 10.50
N GLU A 332 -16.74 9.27 10.61
CA GLU A 332 -18.20 9.40 10.73
C GLU A 332 -18.80 9.31 12.15
N TYR A 333 -18.22 9.99 13.12
CA TYR A 333 -18.77 9.95 14.48
C TYR A 333 -20.27 10.36 14.55
N PRO A 334 -21.04 9.86 15.52
CA PRO A 334 -22.47 10.17 15.61
C PRO A 334 -22.69 11.69 15.64
N THR A 335 -23.58 12.19 14.78
CA THR A 335 -23.92 13.62 14.58
C THR A 335 -22.78 14.52 14.06
N ILE A 336 -21.55 14.02 13.93
CA ILE A 336 -20.40 14.82 13.53
C ILE A 336 -19.41 14.05 12.66
N THR A 337 -19.18 14.55 11.46
CA THR A 337 -18.21 13.93 10.55
C THR A 337 -17.04 14.86 10.26
N VAL A 338 -15.82 14.35 10.28
CA VAL A 338 -14.61 15.09 9.89
C VAL A 338 -14.13 14.60 8.53
N LEU A 339 -13.68 15.52 7.67
CA LEU A 339 -13.19 15.16 6.34
C LEU A 339 -12.13 16.13 5.83
N THR A 340 -11.33 15.68 4.88
CA THR A 340 -10.33 16.53 4.20
C THR A 340 -10.76 16.82 2.77
N ALA A 341 -10.83 18.10 2.39
CA ALA A 341 -11.03 18.47 0.98
C ALA A 341 -9.82 18.08 0.12
N ASP A 342 -10.05 17.37 -0.98
CA ASP A 342 -9.00 16.88 -1.89
C ASP A 342 -8.73 17.83 -3.09
N GLY A 343 -9.24 19.06 -3.03
CA GLY A 343 -8.92 20.12 -3.98
C GLY A 343 -9.96 20.39 -5.07
N SER A 344 -11.17 19.81 -4.99
CA SER A 344 -12.31 20.19 -5.85
C SER A 344 -13.65 20.17 -5.11
N GLU A 345 -14.60 21.01 -5.56
CA GLU A 345 -15.95 21.09 -4.99
C GLU A 345 -16.77 19.82 -5.23
N ALA A 346 -16.64 19.19 -6.41
CA ALA A 346 -17.37 17.96 -6.75
C ALA A 346 -16.91 16.76 -5.95
N SER A 347 -15.59 16.64 -5.70
CA SER A 347 -15.09 15.58 -4.82
C SER A 347 -15.49 15.83 -3.36
N LEU A 348 -15.43 17.08 -2.89
CA LEU A 348 -15.94 17.45 -1.57
C LEU A 348 -17.43 17.10 -1.40
N GLU A 349 -18.26 17.30 -2.42
CA GLU A 349 -19.67 16.85 -2.39
C GLU A 349 -19.78 15.35 -2.20
N SER A 350 -19.03 14.56 -2.98
CA SER A 350 -19.03 13.09 -2.85
C SER A 350 -18.58 12.64 -1.46
N VAL A 351 -17.54 13.27 -0.90
CA VAL A 351 -17.04 12.96 0.43
C VAL A 351 -18.09 13.35 1.48
N ILE A 352 -18.62 14.58 1.47
CA ILE A 352 -19.72 14.99 2.38
C ILE A 352 -20.88 13.99 2.32
N ASN A 353 -21.27 13.54 1.13
CA ASN A 353 -22.37 12.61 0.95
C ASN A 353 -22.14 11.25 1.61
N HIS A 354 -20.93 10.70 1.46
CA HIS A 354 -20.48 9.44 2.05
C HIS A 354 -20.44 9.58 3.57
N GLU A 355 -19.65 10.53 4.03
CA GLU A 355 -19.37 10.83 5.43
C GLU A 355 -20.62 11.18 6.27
N VAL A 356 -21.58 11.92 5.70
CA VAL A 356 -22.87 12.16 6.36
C VAL A 356 -23.78 10.93 6.30
N GLY A 357 -23.69 10.14 5.23
CA GLY A 357 -24.47 8.90 5.05
C GLY A 357 -24.22 7.87 6.15
N HIS A 358 -22.98 7.81 6.63
CA HIS A 358 -22.57 6.97 7.76
C HIS A 358 -23.28 7.26 9.09
N ASN A 359 -23.97 8.41 9.23
CA ASN A 359 -24.85 8.57 10.39
C ASN A 359 -25.90 7.45 10.47
N TRP A 360 -26.36 6.89 9.34
CA TRP A 360 -27.31 5.77 9.33
C TRP A 360 -26.67 4.44 9.68
N PHE A 361 -25.55 4.11 9.04
CA PHE A 361 -24.97 2.77 9.12
C PHE A 361 -24.04 2.60 10.33
N TYR A 362 -23.02 3.44 10.46
CA TYR A 362 -22.18 3.51 11.65
C TYR A 362 -22.91 4.16 12.84
N GLY A 363 -23.53 5.32 12.66
CA GLY A 363 -24.02 6.13 13.78
C GLY A 363 -25.30 5.62 14.47
N ILE A 364 -26.28 5.13 13.70
CA ILE A 364 -27.63 4.75 14.20
C ILE A 364 -27.83 3.25 14.21
N LEU A 365 -27.40 2.55 13.16
CA LEU A 365 -27.45 1.09 13.08
C LEU A 365 -26.22 0.43 13.70
N ALA A 366 -25.11 1.16 13.89
CA ALA A 366 -23.89 0.74 14.58
C ALA A 366 -23.56 -0.76 14.46
N SER A 367 -23.58 -1.30 13.23
CA SER A 367 -23.24 -2.71 13.03
C SER A 367 -21.79 -2.97 13.46
N ASN A 368 -21.44 -4.22 13.79
CA ASN A 368 -20.06 -4.54 14.16
C ASN A 368 -19.13 -4.47 12.94
N GLU A 369 -18.69 -3.26 12.63
CA GLU A 369 -17.91 -2.96 11.44
C GLU A 369 -16.49 -3.54 11.50
N ARG A 370 -15.96 -3.76 12.71
CA ARG A 370 -14.70 -4.48 12.91
C ARG A 370 -14.75 -5.87 12.26
N ILE A 371 -15.88 -6.56 12.39
CA ILE A 371 -16.10 -7.91 11.85
C ILE A 371 -16.74 -7.86 10.46
N TYR A 372 -17.68 -6.95 10.23
CA TYR A 372 -18.48 -6.87 9.01
C TYR A 372 -18.43 -5.46 8.38
N PRO A 373 -17.27 -5.01 7.85
CA PRO A 373 -17.12 -3.64 7.36
C PRO A 373 -18.09 -3.29 6.23
N TRP A 374 -18.53 -4.27 5.45
CA TRP A 374 -19.47 -4.05 4.36
C TRP A 374 -20.86 -3.55 4.82
N MET A 375 -21.25 -3.83 6.07
CA MET A 375 -22.55 -3.39 6.62
C MET A 375 -22.59 -1.88 6.86
N ASP A 376 -21.42 -1.25 6.90
CA ASP A 376 -21.26 0.19 6.94
C ASP A 376 -20.79 0.71 5.59
N GLU A 377 -19.51 0.55 5.29
CA GLU A 377 -18.84 1.05 4.09
C GLU A 377 -19.51 0.62 2.78
N GLY A 378 -19.88 -0.66 2.69
CA GLY A 378 -20.51 -1.24 1.51
C GLY A 378 -21.95 -0.76 1.30
N MET A 379 -22.73 -0.71 2.38
CA MET A 379 -24.10 -0.19 2.34
C MET A 379 -24.12 1.29 2.00
N ASN A 380 -23.23 2.07 2.60
CA ASN A 380 -23.12 3.49 2.34
C ASN A 380 -22.68 3.78 0.89
N THR A 381 -21.69 3.03 0.39
CA THR A 381 -21.21 3.14 -1.01
C THR A 381 -22.31 2.89 -2.05
N TYR A 382 -23.24 1.97 -1.77
CA TYR A 382 -24.41 1.78 -2.63
C TYR A 382 -25.26 3.06 -2.72
N TYR A 383 -25.50 3.72 -1.59
CA TYR A 383 -26.26 4.97 -1.53
C TYR A 383 -25.50 6.17 -2.10
N ASP A 384 -24.17 6.17 -2.07
CA ASP A 384 -23.38 7.16 -2.81
C ASP A 384 -23.60 7.04 -4.31
N THR A 385 -23.57 5.82 -4.84
CA THR A 385 -23.85 5.57 -6.25
C THR A 385 -25.24 6.06 -6.62
N ARG A 386 -26.25 5.79 -5.77
CA ARG A 386 -27.62 6.27 -5.98
C ARG A 386 -27.72 7.80 -5.91
N TYR A 387 -27.04 8.45 -4.95
CA TYR A 387 -26.97 9.90 -4.83
C TYR A 387 -26.32 10.55 -6.06
N ASN A 388 -25.16 10.04 -6.49
CA ASN A 388 -24.43 10.56 -7.64
C ASN A 388 -25.25 10.46 -8.94
N ASN A 389 -26.07 9.42 -9.09
CA ASN A 389 -27.00 9.28 -10.21
C ASN A 389 -28.14 10.31 -10.15
N LEU A 390 -28.60 10.70 -8.96
CA LEU A 390 -29.67 11.68 -8.78
C LEU A 390 -29.18 13.12 -9.04
N PHE A 391 -27.99 13.46 -8.54
CA PHE A 391 -27.43 14.83 -8.62
C PHE A 391 -26.45 15.02 -9.78
N ALA A 392 -26.26 14.00 -10.63
CA ALA A 392 -25.42 13.92 -11.82
C ALA A 392 -24.65 15.22 -12.14
N THR A 393 -23.52 15.43 -11.45
CA THR A 393 -22.67 16.57 -11.75
C THR A 393 -22.00 16.31 -13.11
N THR A 394 -22.34 17.08 -14.13
CA THR A 394 -21.59 17.13 -15.38
C THR A 394 -20.21 17.68 -15.10
N GLN A 395 -19.27 16.84 -14.68
CA GLN A 395 -17.88 17.25 -14.61
C GLN A 395 -17.43 17.67 -16.01
N ASN A 396 -16.96 18.92 -16.13
CA ASN A 396 -16.35 19.42 -17.35
C ASN A 396 -15.15 18.52 -17.69
N LYS A 397 -15.36 17.59 -18.61
CA LYS A 397 -14.36 16.62 -19.03
C LYS A 397 -13.19 17.38 -19.62
N LYS A 398 -12.06 17.41 -18.91
CA LYS A 398 -10.81 17.91 -19.48
C LYS A 398 -10.51 17.08 -20.72
N ASN A 399 -10.46 17.70 -21.89
CA ASN A 399 -10.28 17.02 -23.18
C ASN A 399 -8.80 16.67 -23.44
N THR A 400 -8.08 16.17 -22.43
CA THR A 400 -6.65 15.87 -22.52
C THR A 400 -6.40 14.48 -23.12
N PHE A 401 -5.18 14.27 -23.62
CA PHE A 401 -4.74 12.98 -24.13
C PHE A 401 -4.95 11.83 -23.13
N LEU A 402 -4.68 12.07 -21.84
CA LEU A 402 -4.85 11.10 -20.74
C LEU A 402 -6.32 10.88 -20.39
N ALA A 403 -7.12 11.93 -20.28
CA ALA A 403 -8.54 11.83 -19.93
C ALA A 403 -9.38 11.07 -20.97
N LYS A 404 -8.92 11.01 -22.23
CA LYS A 404 -9.53 10.17 -23.28
C LYS A 404 -9.23 8.68 -23.14
N ARG A 405 -8.24 8.29 -22.33
CA ARG A 405 -7.69 6.93 -22.24
C ARG A 405 -7.83 6.29 -20.86
N ILE A 406 -8.09 7.05 -19.82
CA ILE A 406 -8.32 6.55 -18.45
C ILE A 406 -9.84 6.45 -18.22
N PRO A 407 -10.35 5.37 -17.60
CA PRO A 407 -11.79 5.25 -17.27
C PRO A 407 -12.24 6.39 -16.34
N GLU A 408 -13.55 6.65 -16.30
CA GLU A 408 -14.14 7.60 -15.36
C GLU A 408 -14.14 7.02 -13.94
N ASN A 409 -14.52 5.74 -13.80
CA ASN A 409 -14.34 4.99 -12.57
C ASN A 409 -13.08 4.09 -12.66
N ILE A 410 -11.98 4.52 -12.05
CA ILE A 410 -10.74 3.73 -12.01
C ILE A 410 -10.90 2.51 -11.09
N GLU A 411 -11.74 2.59 -10.07
CA GLU A 411 -11.88 1.58 -9.02
C GLU A 411 -12.45 0.28 -9.57
N ASP A 412 -13.42 0.34 -10.49
CA ASP A 412 -13.93 -0.85 -11.20
C ASP A 412 -12.82 -1.58 -11.96
N ASN A 413 -11.89 -0.86 -12.56
CA ASN A 413 -10.75 -1.45 -13.26
C ASN A 413 -9.76 -2.08 -12.28
N LEU A 414 -9.55 -1.47 -11.11
CA LEU A 414 -8.69 -2.01 -10.06
C LEU A 414 -9.32 -3.26 -9.42
N LEU A 415 -10.62 -3.23 -9.15
CA LEU A 415 -11.42 -4.34 -8.64
C LEU A 415 -11.35 -5.55 -9.60
N ASN A 416 -11.57 -5.31 -10.90
CA ASN A 416 -11.39 -6.34 -11.92
C ASN A 416 -9.95 -6.84 -12.02
N THR A 417 -8.97 -5.99 -11.71
CA THR A 417 -7.56 -6.37 -11.70
C THR A 417 -7.26 -7.36 -10.58
N ILE A 418 -7.72 -7.10 -9.35
CA ILE A 418 -7.49 -8.02 -8.23
C ILE A 418 -8.22 -9.36 -8.41
N TYR A 419 -9.37 -9.39 -9.09
CA TYR A 419 -10.03 -10.64 -9.49
C TYR A 419 -9.19 -11.47 -10.44
N VAL A 420 -8.66 -10.87 -11.51
CA VAL A 420 -7.84 -11.61 -12.48
C VAL A 420 -6.53 -12.09 -11.87
N LEU A 421 -6.02 -11.35 -10.88
CA LEU A 421 -4.81 -11.70 -10.15
C LEU A 421 -5.06 -12.71 -9.01
N ASN A 422 -6.31 -13.09 -8.74
CA ASN A 422 -6.73 -13.90 -7.59
C ASN A 422 -6.21 -13.35 -6.24
N LYS A 423 -6.20 -12.02 -6.11
CA LYS A 423 -5.77 -11.30 -4.89
C LYS A 423 -6.96 -10.78 -4.07
N ASP A 424 -8.18 -10.97 -4.55
CA ASP A 424 -9.37 -10.50 -3.87
C ASP A 424 -9.70 -11.36 -2.63
N GLN A 425 -10.46 -10.76 -1.71
CA GLN A 425 -10.95 -11.41 -0.49
C GLN A 425 -12.49 -11.41 -0.47
N PRO A 426 -13.13 -12.28 0.32
CA PRO A 426 -14.58 -12.24 0.53
C PRO A 426 -15.05 -10.91 1.14
N ILE A 427 -16.29 -10.52 0.87
CA ILE A 427 -16.91 -9.30 1.45
C ILE A 427 -17.05 -9.43 2.97
N ASN A 428 -17.36 -10.63 3.47
CA ASN A 428 -17.45 -10.94 4.91
C ASN A 428 -16.09 -11.08 5.62
N THR A 429 -14.99 -10.58 5.05
CA THR A 429 -13.69 -10.62 5.74
C THR A 429 -13.65 -9.55 6.83
N ASN A 430 -13.17 -9.91 8.03
CA ASN A 430 -12.96 -8.93 9.09
C ASN A 430 -11.95 -7.86 8.69
N SER A 431 -12.12 -6.64 9.21
CA SER A 431 -11.29 -5.48 8.88
C SER A 431 -9.80 -5.70 9.15
N GLU A 432 -9.44 -6.43 10.21
CA GLU A 432 -8.04 -6.79 10.53
C GLU A 432 -7.36 -7.70 9.49
N ASN A 433 -8.15 -8.49 8.76
CA ASN A 433 -7.66 -9.53 7.85
C ASN A 433 -7.63 -9.05 6.39
N PHE A 434 -8.28 -7.94 6.08
CA PHE A 434 -8.18 -7.31 4.78
C PHE A 434 -6.76 -6.76 4.53
N SER A 435 -6.24 -6.99 3.34
CA SER A 435 -5.16 -6.12 2.83
C SER A 435 -5.71 -4.71 2.62
N MET A 436 -4.88 -3.67 2.73
CA MET A 436 -5.29 -2.28 2.52
C MET A 436 -6.06 -2.07 1.21
N VAL A 437 -5.60 -2.71 0.13
CA VAL A 437 -6.27 -2.64 -1.18
C VAL A 437 -7.64 -3.32 -1.16
N ASN A 438 -7.77 -4.46 -0.48
CA ASN A 438 -9.06 -5.15 -0.39
C ASN A 438 -10.01 -4.44 0.57
N TYR A 439 -9.56 -3.76 1.62
CA TYR A 439 -10.45 -2.96 2.46
C TYR A 439 -11.21 -1.93 1.61
N GLY A 440 -10.48 -1.11 0.84
CA GLY A 440 -11.09 -0.12 -0.06
C GLY A 440 -11.88 -0.73 -1.22
N LEU A 441 -11.38 -1.76 -1.91
CA LEU A 441 -12.06 -2.29 -3.10
C LEU A 441 -13.18 -3.31 -2.79
N ILE A 442 -13.02 -4.11 -1.75
CA ILE A 442 -13.97 -5.16 -1.39
C ILE A 442 -14.99 -4.64 -0.39
N GLY A 443 -14.53 -3.97 0.67
CA GLY A 443 -15.39 -3.40 1.73
C GLY A 443 -16.36 -2.35 1.20
N TYR A 444 -15.95 -1.55 0.22
CA TYR A 444 -16.75 -0.49 -0.40
C TYR A 444 -17.31 -0.91 -1.76
N VAL A 445 -16.45 -1.03 -2.77
CA VAL A 445 -16.89 -1.11 -4.18
C VAL A 445 -17.60 -2.43 -4.49
N LYS A 446 -17.01 -3.58 -4.13
CA LYS A 446 -17.64 -4.89 -4.35
C LYS A 446 -18.89 -5.06 -3.50
N ALA A 447 -18.87 -4.60 -2.26
CA ALA A 447 -20.02 -4.64 -1.37
C ALA A 447 -21.19 -3.77 -1.88
N GLY A 448 -20.93 -2.52 -2.29
CA GLY A 448 -21.94 -1.65 -2.90
C GLY A 448 -22.52 -2.26 -4.19
N ALA A 449 -21.68 -2.90 -5.02
CA ALA A 449 -22.14 -3.65 -6.18
C ALA A 449 -23.00 -4.88 -5.81
N TRP A 450 -22.71 -5.54 -4.68
CA TRP A 450 -23.54 -6.62 -4.15
C TRP A 450 -24.91 -6.11 -3.68
N LEU A 451 -24.97 -4.97 -2.99
CA LEU A 451 -26.25 -4.33 -2.66
C LEU A 451 -27.03 -3.92 -3.91
N LYS A 452 -26.35 -3.40 -4.95
CA LYS A 452 -27.01 -3.10 -6.23
C LYS A 452 -27.58 -4.34 -6.90
N LYS A 453 -26.87 -5.47 -6.80
CA LYS A 453 -27.38 -6.77 -7.27
C LYS A 453 -28.61 -7.22 -6.49
N LEU A 454 -28.62 -7.04 -5.17
CA LEU A 454 -29.79 -7.31 -4.33
C LEU A 454 -30.98 -6.43 -4.72
N GLU A 455 -30.77 -5.12 -4.90
CA GLU A 455 -31.79 -4.18 -5.38
C GLU A 455 -32.34 -4.61 -6.75
N THR A 456 -31.49 -5.07 -7.66
CA THR A 456 -31.90 -5.56 -8.99
C THR A 456 -32.76 -6.82 -8.90
N GLU A 457 -32.46 -7.73 -7.98
CA GLU A 457 -33.23 -8.97 -7.77
C GLU A 457 -34.57 -8.72 -7.07
N LEU A 458 -34.65 -7.70 -6.22
CA LEU A 458 -35.87 -7.36 -5.46
C LEU A 458 -36.77 -6.37 -6.20
N GLY A 459 -36.19 -5.47 -7.00
CA GLY A 459 -36.83 -4.26 -7.49
C GLY A 459 -36.71 -3.12 -6.48
N ILE A 460 -36.60 -1.88 -6.97
CA ILE A 460 -36.29 -0.70 -6.15
C ILE A 460 -37.31 -0.45 -5.02
N GLU A 461 -38.61 -0.66 -5.28
CA GLU A 461 -39.67 -0.42 -4.29
C GLU A 461 -39.58 -1.40 -3.10
N VAL A 462 -39.35 -2.68 -3.38
CA VAL A 462 -39.20 -3.72 -2.36
C VAL A 462 -37.88 -3.51 -1.59
N PHE A 463 -36.83 -3.10 -2.30
CA PHE A 463 -35.54 -2.80 -1.68
C PHE A 463 -35.64 -1.59 -0.73
N ASP A 464 -36.28 -0.50 -1.14
CA ASP A 464 -36.48 0.67 -0.28
C ASP A 464 -37.31 0.32 0.96
N LYS A 465 -38.38 -0.46 0.77
CA LYS A 465 -39.18 -0.99 1.89
C LYS A 465 -38.36 -1.89 2.83
N LEU A 466 -37.48 -2.72 2.29
CA LEU A 466 -36.55 -3.55 3.07
C LEU A 466 -35.66 -2.65 3.94
N MET A 467 -35.00 -1.67 3.34
CA MET A 467 -34.07 -0.79 4.06
C MET A 467 -34.79 0.04 5.13
N GLN A 468 -36.01 0.53 4.84
CA GLN A 468 -36.87 1.19 5.82
C GLN A 468 -37.31 0.29 6.96
N THR A 469 -37.69 -0.96 6.67
CA THR A 469 -38.08 -1.93 7.70
C THR A 469 -36.89 -2.31 8.58
N TYR A 470 -35.71 -2.50 7.96
CA TYR A 470 -34.47 -2.81 8.65
C TYR A 470 -34.05 -1.66 9.58
N PHE A 471 -34.06 -0.42 9.08
CA PHE A 471 -33.76 0.77 9.86
C PHE A 471 -34.70 0.94 11.04
N GLU A 472 -36.02 0.91 10.82
CA GLU A 472 -36.99 1.13 11.91
C GLU A 472 -36.91 0.06 12.99
N LYS A 473 -36.56 -1.19 12.63
CA LYS A 473 -36.41 -2.29 13.59
C LYS A 473 -35.12 -2.21 14.40
N TYR A 474 -34.02 -1.76 13.81
CA TYR A 474 -32.68 -1.82 14.41
C TYR A 474 -32.05 -0.45 14.68
N LYS A 475 -32.79 0.66 14.54
CA LYS A 475 -32.30 1.98 14.97
C LYS A 475 -31.90 1.95 16.46
N PHE A 476 -30.69 2.42 16.75
CA PHE A 476 -30.04 2.37 18.05
C PHE A 476 -29.78 0.94 18.57
N ALA A 477 -29.48 0.02 17.66
CA ALA A 477 -29.11 -1.36 17.93
C ALA A 477 -27.84 -1.78 17.17
N HIS A 478 -27.39 -3.03 17.34
CA HIS A 478 -26.21 -3.63 16.70
C HIS A 478 -26.60 -4.88 15.87
N PRO A 479 -27.32 -4.72 14.74
CA PRO A 479 -27.74 -5.82 13.89
C PRO A 479 -26.55 -6.55 13.25
N GLN A 480 -26.72 -7.85 13.02
CA GLN A 480 -25.75 -8.73 12.39
C GLN A 480 -26.15 -9.04 10.92
N PRO A 481 -25.26 -9.59 10.08
CA PRO A 481 -25.59 -9.95 8.70
C PRO A 481 -26.84 -10.83 8.56
N GLN A 482 -27.06 -11.75 9.51
CA GLN A 482 -28.22 -12.64 9.53
C GLN A 482 -29.52 -11.87 9.81
N ASP A 483 -29.46 -10.82 10.63
CA ASP A 483 -30.61 -9.97 10.94
C ASP A 483 -31.06 -9.20 9.69
N PHE A 484 -30.10 -8.65 8.92
CA PHE A 484 -30.39 -8.01 7.63
C PHE A 484 -30.99 -9.02 6.62
N ARG A 485 -30.40 -10.21 6.53
CA ARG A 485 -30.92 -11.28 5.67
C ARG A 485 -32.35 -11.65 6.01
N GLN A 486 -32.65 -11.85 7.30
CA GLN A 486 -33.97 -12.23 7.74
C GLN A 486 -35.02 -11.17 7.33
N ILE A 487 -34.73 -9.88 7.54
CA ILE A 487 -35.64 -8.80 7.10
C ILE A 487 -35.78 -8.78 5.57
N ALA A 488 -34.69 -9.01 4.85
CA ALA A 488 -34.73 -9.08 3.39
C ALA A 488 -35.64 -10.20 2.87
N GLU A 489 -35.57 -11.39 3.47
CA GLU A 489 -36.42 -12.53 3.12
C GLU A 489 -37.88 -12.31 3.57
N GLU A 490 -38.10 -11.74 4.76
CA GLU A 490 -39.44 -11.40 5.28
C GLU A 490 -40.16 -10.35 4.42
N VAL A 491 -39.48 -9.28 4.03
CA VAL A 491 -40.06 -8.18 3.24
C VAL A 491 -40.28 -8.59 1.78
N SER A 492 -39.36 -9.37 1.20
CA SER A 492 -39.43 -9.76 -0.21
C SER A 492 -40.25 -11.02 -0.47
N GLY A 493 -40.39 -11.91 0.52
CA GLY A 493 -40.97 -13.24 0.35
C GLY A 493 -40.12 -14.19 -0.52
N LYS A 494 -38.85 -13.85 -0.78
CA LYS A 494 -37.92 -14.64 -1.62
C LYS A 494 -36.83 -15.29 -0.76
N ASP A 495 -36.36 -16.47 -1.19
CA ASP A 495 -35.14 -17.07 -0.63
C ASP A 495 -33.91 -16.35 -1.21
N LEU A 496 -33.12 -15.72 -0.33
CA LEU A 496 -31.95 -14.94 -0.70
C LEU A 496 -30.63 -15.66 -0.38
N SER A 497 -30.68 -16.96 -0.05
CA SER A 497 -29.49 -17.79 0.25
C SER A 497 -28.39 -17.63 -0.79
N THR A 498 -28.74 -17.65 -2.09
CA THR A 498 -27.77 -17.60 -3.18
C THR A 498 -27.02 -16.27 -3.23
N ILE A 499 -27.71 -15.14 -3.07
CA ILE A 499 -27.09 -13.82 -3.11
C ILE A 499 -26.26 -13.56 -1.86
N PHE A 500 -26.74 -13.94 -0.66
CA PHE A 500 -25.97 -13.81 0.58
C PHE A 500 -24.72 -14.71 0.60
N ASN A 501 -24.78 -15.89 -0.04
CA ASN A 501 -23.61 -16.75 -0.20
C ASN A 501 -22.47 -16.10 -1.02
N LEU A 502 -22.74 -15.06 -1.81
CA LEU A 502 -21.69 -14.32 -2.52
C LEU A 502 -20.79 -13.52 -1.57
N LEU A 503 -21.29 -13.13 -0.39
CA LEU A 503 -20.50 -12.40 0.61
C LEU A 503 -19.26 -13.20 1.06
N ASN A 504 -19.32 -14.52 0.98
CA ASN A 504 -18.25 -15.45 1.40
C ASN A 504 -17.36 -15.93 0.25
N LYS A 505 -17.50 -15.38 -0.98
CA LYS A 505 -16.80 -15.86 -2.18
C LYS A 505 -15.81 -14.84 -2.75
N ASN A 506 -14.67 -15.36 -3.21
CA ASN A 506 -13.75 -14.65 -4.08
C ASN A 506 -14.29 -14.62 -5.52
N GLY A 507 -13.72 -13.73 -6.33
CA GLY A 507 -14.07 -13.47 -7.72
C GLY A 507 -15.16 -12.42 -7.89
N ALA A 508 -15.39 -12.07 -9.15
CA ALA A 508 -16.45 -11.14 -9.55
C ALA A 508 -17.85 -11.67 -9.19
N LEU A 509 -18.77 -10.74 -8.87
CA LEU A 509 -20.18 -11.05 -8.60
C LEU A 509 -20.91 -11.57 -9.85
N GLU A 510 -20.43 -11.16 -11.02
CA GLU A 510 -20.95 -11.57 -12.33
C GLU A 510 -19.87 -12.21 -13.20
N LYS A 511 -20.29 -13.02 -14.16
CA LYS A 511 -19.36 -13.61 -15.14
C LYS A 511 -18.87 -12.53 -16.10
N ASN A 512 -17.56 -12.43 -16.26
CA ASN A 512 -16.95 -11.55 -17.26
C ASN A 512 -17.47 -11.86 -18.67
N ALA A 513 -17.93 -10.83 -19.36
CA ALA A 513 -18.33 -10.93 -20.76
C ALA A 513 -17.13 -11.26 -21.68
N ILE A 514 -17.41 -11.83 -22.84
CA ILE A 514 -16.40 -12.06 -23.88
C ILE A 514 -15.98 -10.72 -24.46
N LYS A 515 -14.68 -10.39 -24.30
CA LYS A 515 -14.10 -9.12 -24.76
C LYS A 515 -13.69 -9.19 -26.24
N LYS A 516 -13.99 -8.14 -27.00
CA LYS A 516 -13.55 -7.98 -28.41
C LYS A 516 -12.14 -7.40 -28.47
N VAL A 517 -11.36 -7.71 -29.50
CA VAL A 517 -10.05 -7.06 -29.71
C VAL A 517 -10.24 -5.70 -30.37
N LYS A 518 -9.54 -4.66 -29.88
CA LYS A 518 -9.61 -3.30 -30.45
C LYS A 518 -8.22 -2.67 -30.53
N LEU A 519 -7.91 -2.01 -31.64
CA LEU A 519 -6.67 -1.25 -31.77
C LEU A 519 -6.75 0.08 -30.99
N ALA A 520 -5.64 0.48 -30.38
CA ALA A 520 -5.50 1.76 -29.70
C ALA A 520 -4.16 2.43 -30.00
N SER A 521 -4.15 3.75 -30.03
CA SER A 521 -2.92 4.55 -30.09
C SER A 521 -2.40 4.82 -28.67
N PHE A 522 -1.12 4.52 -28.44
CA PHE A 522 -0.40 4.53 -27.17
C PHE A 522 -0.90 3.52 -26.14
N PHE A 523 -1.96 3.85 -25.39
CA PHE A 523 -2.62 2.96 -24.45
C PHE A 523 -4.10 3.32 -24.36
N ASN A 524 -4.94 2.42 -23.90
CA ASN A 524 -6.34 2.72 -23.58
C ASN A 524 -6.83 1.81 -22.45
N LEU A 525 -7.39 2.42 -21.41
CA LEU A 525 -7.98 1.78 -20.23
C LEU A 525 -9.48 2.08 -20.11
N LYS A 526 -10.08 2.83 -21.04
CA LYS A 526 -11.53 2.97 -21.11
C LYS A 526 -12.15 1.70 -21.68
N GLN A 527 -13.32 1.32 -21.18
CA GLN A 527 -14.10 0.21 -21.74
C GLN A 527 -13.34 -1.13 -21.81
N THR A 528 -12.43 -1.36 -20.85
CA THR A 528 -11.66 -2.62 -20.72
C THR A 528 -12.52 -3.79 -20.26
N ASP A 529 -13.75 -3.54 -19.80
CA ASP A 529 -14.84 -4.51 -19.64
C ASP A 529 -15.30 -5.09 -21.00
N LYS A 530 -15.22 -4.30 -22.08
CA LYS A 530 -15.68 -4.68 -23.43
C LYS A 530 -14.55 -5.06 -24.39
N TYR A 531 -13.38 -4.45 -24.23
CA TYR A 531 -12.27 -4.58 -25.20
C TYR A 531 -10.97 -5.08 -24.58
N ASN A 532 -10.30 -5.97 -25.30
CA ASN A 532 -8.87 -6.25 -25.16
C ASN A 532 -8.09 -5.37 -26.14
N TYR A 533 -7.36 -4.38 -25.65
CA TYR A 533 -6.65 -3.44 -26.51
C TYR A 533 -5.33 -4.00 -27.04
N VAL A 534 -5.09 -3.80 -28.34
CA VAL A 534 -3.75 -3.88 -28.94
C VAL A 534 -3.30 -2.45 -29.22
N SER A 535 -2.32 -2.02 -28.45
CA SER A 535 -1.81 -0.66 -28.39
C SER A 535 -0.57 -0.50 -29.26
N ILE A 536 -0.51 0.60 -30.01
CA ILE A 536 0.61 0.97 -30.88
C ILE A 536 1.11 2.36 -30.49
N ALA A 537 2.38 2.47 -30.12
CA ALA A 537 3.07 3.72 -29.81
C ALA A 537 4.37 3.85 -30.63
N PRO A 538 4.91 5.06 -30.83
CA PRO A 538 6.30 5.21 -31.28
C PRO A 538 7.27 4.56 -30.30
N SER A 539 8.33 3.94 -30.82
CA SER A 539 9.44 3.40 -30.03
C SER A 539 10.76 3.98 -30.52
N ILE A 540 11.65 4.27 -29.59
CA ILE A 540 12.99 4.77 -29.88
C ILE A 540 14.02 3.94 -29.13
N GLY A 541 15.13 3.63 -29.81
CA GLY A 541 16.28 2.96 -29.23
C GLY A 541 17.57 3.66 -29.65
N TYR A 542 18.64 3.41 -28.89
CA TYR A 542 19.96 3.93 -29.23
C TYR A 542 21.05 2.98 -28.74
N ASN A 543 22.09 2.80 -29.54
CA ASN A 543 23.41 2.34 -29.11
C ASN A 543 24.48 2.89 -30.09
N LEU A 544 25.77 2.73 -29.78
CA LEU A 544 26.85 3.30 -30.58
C LEU A 544 26.97 2.70 -32.00
N TYR A 545 26.52 1.46 -32.22
CA TYR A 545 26.68 0.74 -33.49
C TYR A 545 25.46 0.92 -34.39
N ASP A 546 24.26 0.70 -33.85
CA ASP A 546 22.99 0.84 -34.54
C ASP A 546 22.52 2.31 -34.66
N LYS A 547 23.17 3.23 -33.91
CA LYS A 547 22.84 4.65 -33.79
C LYS A 547 21.39 4.84 -33.31
N ILE A 548 20.73 5.91 -33.75
CA ILE A 548 19.31 6.13 -33.45
C ILE A 548 18.51 5.04 -34.16
N MET A 549 17.62 4.39 -33.42
CA MET A 549 16.69 3.40 -33.93
C MET A 549 15.27 3.90 -33.74
N LEU A 550 14.49 3.96 -34.83
CA LEU A 550 13.10 4.42 -34.79
C LEU A 550 12.18 3.26 -35.17
N GLY A 551 11.04 3.16 -34.50
CA GLY A 551 10.06 2.15 -34.86
C GLY A 551 8.76 2.26 -34.05
N ALA A 552 8.13 1.12 -33.85
CA ALA A 552 6.86 1.02 -33.14
C ALA A 552 7.00 0.18 -31.88
N LEU A 553 6.11 0.39 -30.93
CA LEU A 553 5.87 -0.45 -29.77
C LEU A 553 4.45 -0.98 -29.88
N ILE A 554 4.30 -2.28 -30.04
CA ILE A 554 3.02 -2.96 -30.22
C ILE A 554 2.81 -3.89 -29.03
N HIS A 555 1.76 -3.70 -28.25
CA HIS A 555 1.54 -4.48 -27.04
C HIS A 555 0.06 -4.61 -26.68
N ASN A 556 -0.31 -5.59 -25.85
CA ASN A 556 -1.66 -5.69 -25.29
C ASN A 556 -1.70 -5.56 -23.75
N TYR A 557 -0.66 -4.99 -23.15
CA TYR A 557 -0.65 -4.65 -21.74
C TYR A 557 -1.79 -3.67 -21.42
N SER A 558 -2.62 -4.04 -20.44
CA SER A 558 -3.82 -3.32 -20.02
C SER A 558 -4.09 -3.57 -18.53
N LEU A 559 -5.03 -2.83 -17.96
CA LEU A 559 -5.56 -3.00 -16.62
C LEU A 559 -7.10 -3.20 -16.75
N PRO A 560 -7.65 -4.37 -16.38
CA PRO A 560 -6.96 -5.54 -15.82
C PRO A 560 -6.03 -6.27 -16.81
N PRO A 561 -4.99 -6.97 -16.32
CA PRO A 561 -4.07 -7.71 -17.17
C PRO A 561 -4.79 -8.89 -17.85
N THR A 562 -4.43 -9.18 -19.09
CA THR A 562 -4.91 -10.36 -19.82
C THR A 562 -4.07 -11.59 -19.50
N LYS A 563 -4.65 -12.79 -19.63
CA LYS A 563 -3.90 -14.05 -19.49
C LYS A 563 -2.75 -14.13 -20.48
N PHE A 564 -3.02 -13.85 -21.75
CA PHE A 564 -2.02 -13.73 -22.81
C PHE A 564 -1.54 -12.28 -22.93
N ARG A 565 -0.24 -12.03 -22.75
CA ARG A 565 0.38 -10.72 -22.98
C ARG A 565 1.49 -10.81 -24.00
N PHE A 566 1.64 -9.76 -24.80
CA PHE A 566 2.77 -9.59 -25.69
C PHE A 566 3.20 -8.14 -25.78
N ILE A 567 4.47 -7.95 -26.12
CA ILE A 567 5.10 -6.69 -26.47
C ILE A 567 6.11 -6.96 -27.57
N VAL A 568 6.05 -6.17 -28.65
CA VAL A 568 6.99 -6.26 -29.78
C VAL A 568 7.40 -4.85 -30.12
N SER A 569 8.70 -4.63 -30.26
CA SER A 569 9.25 -3.35 -30.69
C SER A 569 10.21 -3.55 -31.86
N PRO A 570 9.70 -3.56 -33.11
CA PRO A 570 10.55 -3.51 -34.28
C PRO A 570 11.14 -2.10 -34.43
N LEU A 571 12.44 -2.04 -34.71
CA LEU A 571 13.23 -0.81 -34.72
C LEU A 571 14.13 -0.79 -35.95
N TYR A 572 14.02 0.24 -36.78
CA TYR A 572 14.95 0.46 -37.90
C TYR A 572 16.18 1.23 -37.41
N ALA A 573 17.34 0.60 -37.53
CA ALA A 573 18.63 1.18 -37.12
C ALA A 573 19.23 2.04 -38.22
N THR A 574 19.46 3.32 -37.92
CA THR A 574 20.06 4.28 -38.87
C THR A 574 21.54 4.00 -39.14
N GLY A 575 22.27 3.43 -38.18
CA GLY A 575 23.67 3.05 -38.33
C GLY A 575 23.86 1.86 -39.27
N THR A 576 23.34 0.70 -38.88
CA THR A 576 23.54 -0.54 -39.65
C THR A 576 22.54 -0.73 -40.79
N LYS A 577 21.52 0.12 -40.91
CA LYS A 577 20.43 0.01 -41.89
C LYS A 577 19.68 -1.33 -41.82
N LYS A 578 19.52 -1.88 -40.60
CA LYS A 578 18.83 -3.16 -40.37
C LYS A 578 17.65 -2.99 -39.42
N ILE A 579 16.72 -3.96 -39.47
CA ILE A 579 15.65 -4.09 -38.48
C ILE A 579 16.20 -4.88 -37.28
N ASN A 580 16.19 -4.19 -36.14
CA ASN A 580 16.50 -4.70 -34.81
C ASN A 580 15.24 -4.64 -33.94
N GLY A 581 15.36 -5.07 -32.69
CA GLY A 581 14.25 -4.93 -31.76
C GLY A 581 14.20 -6.01 -30.70
N LEU A 582 13.08 -6.00 -29.98
CA LEU A 582 12.77 -6.99 -28.95
C LEU A 582 11.31 -7.42 -29.05
N ALA A 583 11.05 -8.63 -28.60
CA ALA A 583 9.72 -9.19 -28.48
C ALA A 583 9.63 -10.00 -27.18
N ARG A 584 8.46 -10.02 -26.58
CA ARG A 584 8.12 -10.92 -25.48
C ARG A 584 6.67 -11.33 -25.61
N VAL A 585 6.42 -12.61 -25.44
CA VAL A 585 5.09 -13.22 -25.34
C VAL A 585 5.02 -13.98 -24.03
N GLU A 586 3.86 -13.95 -23.37
CA GLU A 586 3.65 -14.67 -22.13
C GLU A 586 2.20 -15.08 -21.95
N TYR A 587 1.99 -16.21 -21.28
CA TYR A 587 0.70 -16.71 -20.87
C TYR A 587 0.73 -16.97 -19.36
N ASN A 588 -0.23 -16.39 -18.65
CA ASN A 588 -0.39 -16.48 -17.22
C ASN A 588 -1.52 -17.48 -16.89
N PHE A 589 -1.17 -18.57 -16.23
CA PHE A 589 -2.09 -19.54 -15.65
C PHE A 589 -2.18 -19.30 -14.14
N SER A 590 -3.38 -19.45 -13.59
CA SER A 590 -3.59 -19.43 -12.14
C SER A 590 -4.05 -20.83 -11.69
N PRO A 591 -3.14 -21.69 -11.21
CA PRO A 591 -3.49 -23.01 -10.72
C PRO A 591 -4.32 -22.90 -9.43
N THR A 592 -5.34 -23.73 -9.25
CA THR A 592 -6.20 -23.66 -8.05
C THR A 592 -5.54 -24.26 -6.80
N THR A 593 -6.08 -23.85 -5.63
CA THR A 593 -5.85 -24.27 -4.22
C THR A 593 -4.43 -24.32 -3.63
N LYS A 594 -3.34 -24.47 -4.42
CA LYS A 594 -1.96 -24.56 -3.88
C LYS A 594 -0.92 -23.65 -4.57
N GLY A 595 -1.25 -22.96 -5.65
CA GLY A 595 -0.33 -22.07 -6.37
C GLY A 595 -0.93 -20.69 -6.64
N ASP A 596 -0.10 -19.65 -6.66
CA ASP A 596 -0.54 -18.30 -7.09
C ASP A 596 -0.56 -18.24 -8.62
N ARG A 597 0.59 -18.50 -9.27
CA ARG A 597 0.73 -18.29 -10.72
C ARG A 597 1.77 -19.17 -11.38
N LEU A 598 1.45 -19.67 -12.57
CA LEU A 598 2.40 -20.25 -13.50
C LEU A 598 2.48 -19.36 -14.75
N ILE A 599 3.67 -18.89 -15.08
CA ILE A 599 3.93 -17.99 -16.22
C ILE A 599 4.78 -18.75 -17.22
N ILE A 600 4.25 -18.98 -18.41
CA ILE A 600 5.00 -19.51 -19.55
C ILE A 600 5.28 -18.32 -20.48
N SER A 601 6.54 -18.10 -20.84
CA SER A 601 6.90 -16.95 -21.67
C SER A 601 8.07 -17.23 -22.60
N GLY A 602 8.17 -16.44 -23.66
CA GLY A 602 9.29 -16.42 -24.59
C GLY A 602 9.68 -14.97 -24.86
N ALA A 603 10.98 -14.67 -24.79
CA ALA A 603 11.51 -13.37 -25.19
C ALA A 603 12.47 -13.54 -26.37
N ALA A 604 12.57 -12.55 -27.24
CA ALA A 604 13.54 -12.49 -28.33
C ALA A 604 14.12 -11.08 -28.44
N SER A 605 15.39 -10.97 -28.83
CA SER A 605 15.99 -9.67 -29.12
C SER A 605 17.12 -9.80 -30.13
N LYS A 606 17.33 -8.75 -30.93
CA LYS A 606 18.41 -8.68 -31.93
C LYS A 606 18.96 -7.26 -32.00
N PHE A 607 20.28 -7.11 -31.84
CA PHE A 607 20.98 -5.84 -31.89
C PHE A 607 22.43 -6.02 -32.36
N THR A 608 23.10 -4.92 -32.70
CA THR A 608 24.54 -4.90 -32.97
C THR A 608 25.29 -4.55 -31.68
N GLY A 609 26.24 -5.39 -31.28
CA GLY A 609 27.02 -5.23 -30.04
C GLY A 609 28.45 -4.73 -30.25
N GLY A 610 28.90 -4.69 -31.49
CA GLY A 610 30.24 -4.25 -31.88
C GLY A 610 30.33 -4.08 -33.39
N SER A 611 31.43 -3.52 -33.87
CA SER A 611 31.80 -3.54 -35.28
C SER A 611 33.30 -3.76 -35.42
N PHE A 612 33.71 -4.31 -36.55
CA PHE A 612 35.13 -4.47 -36.89
C PHE A 612 35.39 -3.91 -38.28
N LYS A 613 36.37 -3.01 -38.39
CA LYS A 613 36.79 -2.45 -39.65
C LYS A 613 37.87 -3.34 -40.25
N ASP A 614 37.58 -3.97 -41.39
CA ASP A 614 38.54 -4.83 -42.07
C ASP A 614 39.61 -4.04 -42.83
N SER A 615 40.56 -4.75 -43.44
CA SER A 615 41.67 -4.18 -44.22
C SER A 615 41.22 -3.39 -45.45
N THR A 616 39.98 -3.57 -45.92
CA THR A 616 39.39 -2.78 -47.02
C THR A 616 38.76 -1.47 -46.53
N GLY A 617 38.73 -1.26 -45.21
CA GLY A 617 38.05 -0.15 -44.59
C GLY A 617 36.54 -0.34 -44.43
N THR A 618 36.02 -1.54 -44.74
CA THR A 618 34.62 -1.89 -44.60
C THR A 618 34.31 -2.21 -43.14
N GLU A 619 33.26 -1.59 -42.60
CA GLU A 619 32.81 -1.80 -41.23
C GLU A 619 31.83 -2.98 -41.16
N ASN A 620 32.24 -4.06 -40.51
CA ASN A 620 31.49 -5.30 -40.40
C ASN A 620 30.79 -5.37 -39.03
N PRO A 621 29.44 -5.42 -38.96
CA PRO A 621 28.71 -5.40 -37.69
C PRO A 621 28.73 -6.77 -37.00
N LEU A 622 29.09 -6.77 -35.72
CA LEU A 622 29.04 -7.93 -34.83
C LEU A 622 27.64 -8.00 -34.18
N GLN A 623 26.74 -8.71 -34.85
CA GLN A 623 25.35 -8.82 -34.43
C GLN A 623 25.13 -9.99 -33.50
N PHE A 624 24.21 -9.82 -32.55
CA PHE A 624 23.68 -10.93 -31.77
C PHE A 624 22.17 -10.98 -31.87
N SER A 625 21.65 -12.18 -31.70
CA SER A 625 20.23 -12.46 -31.55
C SER A 625 20.07 -13.49 -30.44
N LYS A 626 19.01 -13.37 -29.65
CA LYS A 626 18.68 -14.38 -28.65
C LYS A 626 17.20 -14.69 -28.60
N ILE A 627 16.90 -15.93 -28.22
CA ILE A 627 15.57 -16.40 -27.87
C ILE A 627 15.65 -16.98 -26.46
N VAL A 628 14.68 -16.64 -25.60
CA VAL A 628 14.66 -17.00 -24.18
C VAL A 628 13.30 -17.55 -23.81
N PRO A 629 13.03 -18.85 -24.05
CA PRO A 629 11.91 -19.54 -23.40
C PRO A 629 12.11 -19.52 -21.87
N SER A 630 11.01 -19.37 -21.14
CA SER A 630 11.02 -19.44 -19.68
C SER A 630 9.70 -19.89 -19.07
N ILE A 631 9.83 -20.56 -17.92
CA ILE A 631 8.72 -20.98 -17.07
C ILE A 631 8.99 -20.42 -15.68
N LYS A 632 8.02 -19.71 -15.09
CA LYS A 632 8.10 -19.20 -13.71
C LYS A 632 6.88 -19.63 -12.91
N TYR A 633 7.11 -20.27 -11.79
CA TYR A 633 6.06 -20.63 -10.83
C TYR A 633 6.20 -19.76 -9.57
N ILE A 634 5.11 -19.11 -9.18
CA ILE A 634 5.01 -18.29 -7.96
C ILE A 634 4.14 -19.04 -6.97
N PHE A 635 4.67 -19.27 -5.76
CA PHE A 635 3.96 -19.97 -4.69
C PHE A 635 2.90 -19.06 -4.07
N ALA A 636 1.79 -19.65 -3.61
CA ALA A 636 0.75 -18.94 -2.91
C ALA A 636 1.29 -18.28 -1.62
N ALA A 637 0.83 -17.05 -1.37
CA ALA A 637 1.09 -16.35 -0.12
C ALA A 637 0.33 -17.03 1.04
N LYS A 638 0.83 -16.89 2.28
CA LYS A 638 0.18 -17.47 3.47
C LYS A 638 -1.21 -16.87 3.71
N ASN A 639 -1.35 -15.56 3.47
CA ASN A 639 -2.59 -14.80 3.55
C ASN A 639 -2.48 -13.59 2.61
N ALA A 640 -3.57 -12.83 2.46
CA ALA A 640 -3.64 -11.67 1.57
C ALA A 640 -2.74 -10.48 1.99
N ARG A 641 -2.31 -10.43 3.27
CA ARG A 641 -1.45 -9.38 3.84
C ARG A 641 0.04 -9.72 3.76
N SER A 642 0.39 -10.95 3.40
CA SER A 642 1.78 -11.42 3.31
C SER A 642 2.58 -10.67 2.24
N THR A 643 3.66 -10.02 2.67
CA THR A 643 4.63 -9.34 1.81
C THR A 643 5.69 -10.29 1.22
N ILE A 644 5.69 -11.56 1.62
CA ILE A 644 6.64 -12.58 1.18
C ILE A 644 6.18 -13.21 -0.13
N LYS A 645 7.08 -13.22 -1.12
CA LYS A 645 6.91 -13.89 -2.40
C LYS A 645 8.02 -14.91 -2.59
N LYS A 646 7.64 -16.13 -2.99
CA LYS A 646 8.58 -17.21 -3.32
C LYS A 646 8.35 -17.63 -4.76
N PHE A 647 9.41 -17.96 -5.49
CA PHE A 647 9.28 -18.46 -6.86
C PHE A 647 10.39 -19.42 -7.27
N VAL A 648 10.07 -20.24 -8.26
CA VAL A 648 11.04 -21.00 -9.06
C VAL A 648 10.94 -20.53 -10.51
N GLN A 649 12.06 -20.36 -11.19
CA GLN A 649 12.10 -19.96 -12.59
C GLN A 649 13.16 -20.74 -13.37
N ILE A 650 12.79 -21.18 -14.56
CA ILE A 650 13.68 -21.80 -15.54
C ILE A 650 13.73 -20.90 -16.76
N LYS A 651 14.92 -20.64 -17.30
CA LYS A 651 15.17 -19.94 -18.57
C LYS A 651 16.20 -20.70 -19.38
N SER A 652 16.08 -20.65 -20.70
CA SER A 652 17.17 -21.07 -21.59
C SER A 652 17.50 -19.93 -22.53
N PHE A 653 18.72 -19.42 -22.49
CA PHE A 653 19.21 -18.40 -23.42
C PHE A 653 19.76 -19.12 -24.64
N LEU A 654 19.10 -19.00 -25.79
CA LEU A 654 19.57 -19.50 -27.07
C LEU A 654 20.12 -18.32 -27.87
N ILE A 655 21.43 -18.26 -28.04
CA ILE A 655 22.15 -17.10 -28.58
C ILE A 655 22.76 -17.48 -29.92
N ASN A 656 22.61 -16.60 -30.90
CA ASN A 656 23.32 -16.65 -32.18
C ASN A 656 24.01 -15.30 -32.39
N GLU A 657 25.33 -15.32 -32.56
CA GLU A 657 26.17 -14.13 -32.61
C GLU A 657 27.22 -14.22 -33.72
N THR A 658 27.60 -13.08 -34.27
CA THR A 658 28.73 -12.97 -35.19
C THR A 658 29.99 -12.69 -34.40
N THR A 659 30.95 -13.62 -34.47
CA THR A 659 32.28 -13.47 -33.87
C THR A 659 33.30 -13.06 -34.94
N ILE A 660 34.53 -12.78 -34.52
CA ILE A 660 35.65 -12.53 -35.42
C ILE A 660 36.61 -13.70 -35.28
N ASN A 661 36.98 -14.30 -36.40
CA ASN A 661 38.01 -15.33 -36.43
C ASN A 661 39.17 -14.88 -37.31
N PHE A 662 40.38 -14.92 -36.74
CA PHE A 662 41.63 -14.58 -37.41
C PHE A 662 42.36 -15.87 -37.74
N THR A 663 42.55 -16.15 -39.03
CA THR A 663 43.34 -17.29 -39.49
C THR A 663 44.47 -16.77 -40.36
N ARG A 664 45.72 -17.11 -40.04
CA ARG A 664 46.86 -16.77 -40.90
C ARG A 664 47.08 -17.90 -41.90
N ASP A 665 47.00 -17.57 -43.18
CA ASP A 665 47.48 -18.45 -44.23
C ASP A 665 49.01 -18.36 -44.26
N PHE A 666 49.69 -19.39 -43.76
CA PHE A 666 51.15 -19.43 -43.72
C PHE A 666 51.80 -19.64 -45.10
N VAL A 667 51.04 -20.10 -46.09
CA VAL A 667 51.54 -20.32 -47.46
C VAL A 667 51.56 -18.99 -48.21
N ASN A 668 50.48 -18.22 -48.11
CA ASN A 668 50.36 -16.93 -48.80
C ASN A 668 50.77 -15.74 -47.92
N ASN A 669 51.05 -15.96 -46.64
CA ASN A 669 51.35 -14.93 -45.64
C ASN A 669 50.27 -13.84 -45.52
N ILE A 670 49.00 -14.24 -45.64
CA ILE A 670 47.83 -13.35 -45.57
C ILE A 670 47.03 -13.66 -44.31
N ASP A 671 46.64 -12.62 -43.57
CA ASP A 671 45.67 -12.75 -42.48
C ASP A 671 44.25 -12.77 -43.05
N ILE A 672 43.57 -13.90 -42.90
CA ILE A 672 42.18 -14.10 -43.30
C ILE A 672 41.29 -13.80 -42.09
N ILE A 673 40.49 -12.74 -42.22
CA ILE A 673 39.50 -12.34 -41.22
C ILE A 673 38.14 -12.86 -41.68
N THR A 674 37.51 -13.71 -40.87
CA THR A 674 36.17 -14.24 -41.12
C THR A 674 35.21 -13.86 -40.01
N TYR A 675 33.91 -13.84 -40.33
CA TYR A 675 32.84 -13.47 -39.40
C TYR A 675 31.86 -14.62 -39.19
N PRO A 676 32.30 -15.73 -38.57
CA PRO A 676 31.44 -16.89 -38.38
C PRO A 676 30.25 -16.56 -37.48
N LYS A 677 29.14 -17.26 -37.72
CA LYS A 677 27.98 -17.23 -36.82
C LYS A 677 28.11 -18.37 -35.84
N GLU A 678 28.26 -18.04 -34.57
CA GLU A 678 28.34 -18.99 -33.48
C GLU A 678 27.01 -19.08 -32.74
N LYS A 679 26.68 -20.30 -32.29
CA LYS A 679 25.51 -20.57 -31.48
C LYS A 679 25.97 -20.99 -30.09
N ARG A 680 25.40 -20.36 -29.07
CA ARG A 680 25.64 -20.71 -27.66
C ARG A 680 24.33 -20.86 -26.92
N TYR A 681 24.35 -21.62 -25.83
CA TYR A 681 23.22 -21.73 -24.94
C TYR A 681 23.63 -21.59 -23.47
N ILE A 682 22.71 -21.09 -22.65
CA ILE A 682 22.82 -21.11 -21.19
C ILE A 682 21.46 -21.52 -20.63
N ASN A 683 21.41 -22.64 -19.91
CA ASN A 683 20.24 -23.03 -19.13
C ASN A 683 20.36 -22.46 -17.72
N GLN A 684 19.31 -21.86 -17.20
CA GLN A 684 19.30 -21.19 -15.91
C GLN A 684 18.10 -21.70 -15.08
N LEU A 685 18.39 -22.17 -13.87
CA LEU A 685 17.41 -22.47 -12.84
C LEU A 685 17.59 -21.48 -11.69
N GLN A 686 16.50 -20.89 -11.23
CA GLN A 686 16.50 -19.84 -10.21
C GLN A 686 15.44 -20.13 -9.14
N PHE A 687 15.84 -20.00 -7.88
CA PHE A 687 14.94 -19.97 -6.73
C PHE A 687 15.06 -18.59 -6.07
N GLY A 688 13.93 -17.96 -5.81
CA GLY A 688 13.90 -16.63 -5.21
C GLY A 688 12.92 -16.51 -4.06
N VAL A 689 13.34 -15.77 -3.04
CA VAL A 689 12.47 -15.27 -1.96
C VAL A 689 12.62 -13.75 -1.89
N GLU A 690 11.50 -13.05 -1.84
CA GLU A 690 11.41 -11.60 -1.74
C GLU A 690 10.48 -11.27 -0.58
N ASN A 691 10.85 -10.31 0.26
CA ASN A 691 9.99 -9.77 1.31
C ASN A 691 10.00 -8.24 1.22
N ASN A 692 8.90 -7.68 0.74
CA ASN A 692 8.72 -6.24 0.51
C ASN A 692 8.15 -5.51 1.74
N ARG A 693 8.38 -6.03 2.95
CA ARG A 693 8.01 -5.36 4.21
C ARG A 693 8.60 -3.94 4.32
N ALA A 694 7.89 -3.05 5.00
CA ALA A 694 8.28 -1.64 5.14
C ALA A 694 9.64 -1.46 5.85
N LEU A 695 9.89 -2.28 6.87
CA LEU A 695 11.13 -2.30 7.62
C LEU A 695 11.97 -3.50 7.23
N TYR A 696 13.22 -3.20 6.89
CA TYR A 696 14.23 -4.18 6.57
C TYR A 696 13.87 -5.13 5.41
N PRO A 697 13.43 -4.61 4.24
CA PRO A 697 13.10 -5.46 3.10
C PRO A 697 14.33 -6.24 2.65
N TYR A 698 14.09 -7.46 2.16
CA TYR A 698 15.15 -8.32 1.70
C TYR A 698 14.72 -9.15 0.49
N ASN A 699 15.70 -9.59 -0.29
CA ASN A 699 15.51 -10.62 -1.29
C ASN A 699 16.74 -11.51 -1.35
N ALA A 700 16.53 -12.79 -1.67
CA ALA A 700 17.60 -13.74 -1.88
C ALA A 700 17.30 -14.59 -3.11
N ILE A 701 18.33 -14.79 -3.92
CA ILE A 701 18.28 -15.55 -5.16
C ILE A 701 19.39 -16.61 -5.11
N VAL A 702 19.00 -17.86 -5.30
CA VAL A 702 19.91 -18.96 -5.63
C VAL A 702 19.72 -19.29 -7.10
N GLN A 703 20.82 -19.43 -7.82
CA GLN A 703 20.81 -19.66 -9.25
C GLN A 703 21.84 -20.72 -9.63
N ALA A 704 21.45 -21.63 -10.52
CA ALA A 704 22.33 -22.55 -11.20
C ALA A 704 22.27 -22.27 -12.71
N GLU A 705 23.42 -22.09 -13.33
CA GLU A 705 23.55 -21.90 -14.77
C GLU A 705 24.39 -23.01 -15.38
N GLN A 706 23.97 -23.59 -16.49
CA GLN A 706 24.68 -24.64 -17.22
C GLN A 706 24.85 -24.23 -18.68
N GLY A 707 26.07 -24.39 -19.18
CA GLY A 707 26.39 -24.19 -20.60
C GLY A 707 27.40 -25.22 -21.07
N ASP A 708 27.95 -25.00 -22.26
CA ASP A 708 28.94 -25.91 -22.83
C ASP A 708 30.23 -25.94 -21.98
N GLY A 709 30.52 -27.09 -21.38
CA GLY A 709 31.72 -27.31 -20.55
C GLY A 709 31.67 -26.77 -19.12
N PHE A 710 30.55 -26.19 -18.65
CA PHE A 710 30.50 -25.61 -17.30
C PHE A 710 29.14 -25.65 -16.60
N VAL A 711 29.20 -25.55 -15.26
CA VAL A 711 28.11 -25.19 -14.35
C VAL A 711 28.56 -24.03 -13.46
N ARG A 712 27.68 -23.06 -13.24
CA ARG A 712 27.84 -21.97 -12.27
C ARG A 712 26.76 -22.06 -11.21
N LEU A 713 27.14 -21.90 -9.96
CA LEU A 713 26.23 -21.74 -8.83
C LEU A 713 26.44 -20.35 -8.25
N ASN A 714 25.36 -19.57 -8.17
CA ASN A 714 25.39 -18.20 -7.69
C ASN A 714 24.35 -18.03 -6.58
N PHE A 715 24.74 -17.37 -5.50
CA PHE A 715 23.85 -16.84 -4.48
C PHE A 715 23.98 -15.32 -4.47
N THR A 716 22.84 -14.62 -4.42
CA THR A 716 22.78 -13.18 -4.19
C THR A 716 21.73 -12.88 -3.14
N GLY A 717 22.14 -12.26 -2.03
CA GLY A 717 21.25 -11.76 -0.99
C GLY A 717 21.31 -10.24 -0.94
N ASN A 718 20.17 -9.58 -0.89
CA ASN A 718 20.07 -8.14 -0.66
C ASN A 718 19.26 -7.91 0.61
N TYR A 719 19.74 -7.02 1.47
CA TYR A 719 19.07 -6.62 2.70
C TYR A 719 19.21 -5.11 2.87
N TYR A 720 18.13 -4.42 3.17
CA TYR A 720 18.15 -2.98 3.43
C TYR A 720 18.00 -2.73 4.93
N PHE A 721 18.81 -1.85 5.51
CA PHE A 721 18.65 -1.39 6.88
C PHE A 721 18.13 0.04 6.88
N ASN A 722 16.89 0.25 7.32
CA ASN A 722 16.30 1.58 7.43
C ASN A 722 16.98 2.38 8.55
N PHE A 723 17.29 3.65 8.30
CA PHE A 723 17.67 4.60 9.35
C PHE A 723 16.43 5.30 9.91
N GLN A 724 16.49 5.72 11.18
CA GLN A 724 15.40 6.43 11.83
C GLN A 724 15.05 7.76 11.14
N LYS A 725 16.07 8.53 10.73
CA LYS A 725 15.90 9.90 10.20
C LYS A 725 16.00 9.96 8.67
N ASN A 726 15.44 8.95 7.99
CA ASN A 726 15.41 8.76 6.53
C ASN A 726 16.69 8.16 5.93
N GLY A 727 16.54 7.47 4.80
CA GLY A 727 17.59 6.71 4.13
C GLY A 727 17.88 5.36 4.81
N GLY A 728 18.98 4.74 4.39
CA GLY A 728 19.39 3.46 4.94
C GLY A 728 20.66 2.91 4.32
N LEU A 729 21.00 1.69 4.74
CA LEU A 729 22.14 0.91 4.26
C LEU A 729 21.64 -0.27 3.43
N ASP A 730 21.90 -0.24 2.13
CA ASP A 730 21.80 -1.38 1.22
C ASP A 730 23.02 -2.29 1.42
N VAL A 731 22.77 -3.56 1.72
CA VAL A 731 23.78 -4.62 1.77
C VAL A 731 23.48 -5.65 0.70
N ARG A 732 24.42 -5.88 -0.21
CA ARG A 732 24.40 -6.99 -1.17
C ARG A 732 25.49 -7.99 -0.82
N LEU A 733 25.11 -9.25 -0.70
CA LEU A 733 26.01 -10.39 -0.55
C LEU A 733 26.00 -11.19 -1.84
N PHE A 734 27.18 -11.56 -2.34
CA PHE A 734 27.35 -12.45 -3.48
C PHE A 734 28.28 -13.60 -3.11
N ALA A 735 27.92 -14.81 -3.51
CA ALA A 735 28.80 -15.98 -3.50
C ALA A 735 28.61 -16.76 -4.80
N GLY A 736 29.71 -17.08 -5.47
CA GLY A 736 29.72 -17.79 -6.74
C GLY A 736 30.69 -18.97 -6.72
N LYS A 737 30.34 -20.02 -7.44
CA LYS A 737 31.20 -21.18 -7.72
C LYS A 737 31.07 -21.57 -9.19
N PHE A 738 32.20 -21.67 -9.87
CA PHE A 738 32.35 -22.18 -11.22
C PHE A 738 32.87 -23.62 -11.16
N ILE A 739 32.30 -24.48 -11.99
CA ILE A 739 32.58 -25.91 -12.05
C ILE A 739 32.71 -26.30 -13.52
N TYR A 740 33.82 -26.95 -13.88
CA TYR A 740 33.96 -27.56 -15.20
C TYR A 740 33.18 -28.87 -15.22
N THR A 741 32.40 -29.11 -16.28
CA THR A 741 31.69 -30.39 -16.48
C THR A 741 32.58 -31.46 -17.12
N GLY A 742 33.77 -31.08 -17.58
CA GLY A 742 34.81 -31.97 -18.11
C GLY A 742 36.20 -31.60 -17.61
N ASN A 743 37.25 -32.12 -18.27
CA ASN A 743 38.63 -31.88 -17.87
C ASN A 743 39.03 -30.40 -18.02
N LYS A 744 39.67 -29.85 -16.98
CA LYS A 744 40.25 -28.51 -17.02
C LYS A 744 41.54 -28.51 -17.84
N SER A 745 41.45 -28.05 -19.07
CA SER A 745 42.58 -27.74 -19.96
C SER A 745 42.63 -26.25 -20.31
N PHE A 746 43.76 -25.79 -20.88
CA PHE A 746 43.89 -24.43 -21.40
C PHE A 746 42.78 -24.09 -22.41
N THR A 747 42.46 -25.02 -23.32
CA THR A 747 41.39 -24.84 -24.32
C THR A 747 40.02 -24.69 -23.67
N THR A 748 39.68 -25.52 -22.68
CA THR A 748 38.40 -25.39 -21.98
C THR A 748 38.32 -24.12 -21.13
N GLN A 749 39.44 -23.70 -20.55
CA GLN A 749 39.53 -22.47 -19.77
C GLN A 749 39.32 -21.25 -20.66
N TYR A 750 39.96 -21.22 -21.84
CA TYR A 750 39.78 -20.18 -22.85
C TYR A 750 38.34 -20.12 -23.38
N LYS A 751 37.75 -21.26 -23.75
CA LYS A 751 36.35 -21.32 -24.24
C LYS A 751 35.33 -20.85 -23.19
N THR A 752 35.62 -21.07 -21.91
CA THR A 752 34.70 -20.73 -20.82
C THR A 752 34.98 -19.37 -20.16
N ASP A 753 35.99 -18.64 -20.62
CA ASP A 753 36.51 -17.42 -19.99
C ASP A 753 35.45 -16.32 -19.78
N ILE A 754 34.50 -16.19 -20.70
CA ILE A 754 33.37 -15.23 -20.60
C ILE A 754 32.40 -15.55 -19.44
N TYR A 755 32.40 -16.80 -18.98
CA TYR A 755 31.53 -17.31 -17.91
C TYR A 755 32.22 -17.36 -16.55
N HIS A 756 33.51 -17.05 -16.45
CA HIS A 756 34.21 -17.05 -15.17
C HIS A 756 33.70 -15.92 -14.27
N LEU A 757 33.82 -16.12 -12.96
CA LEU A 757 33.39 -15.14 -11.96
C LEU A 757 34.33 -13.94 -11.99
N ASN A 758 33.77 -12.73 -11.88
CA ASN A 758 34.56 -11.49 -11.89
C ASN A 758 34.28 -10.63 -10.64
N MET A 759 35.34 -10.20 -9.95
CA MET A 759 35.24 -9.27 -8.82
C MET A 759 34.95 -7.83 -9.28
N SER A 760 35.68 -7.40 -10.31
CA SER A 760 35.61 -6.04 -10.87
C SER A 760 34.30 -5.81 -11.63
N GLY A 761 33.95 -4.54 -11.83
CA GLY A 761 32.75 -4.15 -12.58
C GLY A 761 32.73 -4.76 -13.98
N ALA A 762 31.80 -5.70 -14.20
CA ALA A 762 31.69 -6.44 -15.44
C ALA A 762 31.18 -5.55 -16.58
N LYS A 763 31.81 -5.66 -17.75
CA LYS A 763 31.55 -4.83 -18.94
C LYS A 763 30.69 -5.53 -19.99
N GLY A 764 30.33 -4.81 -21.04
CA GLY A 764 29.38 -5.28 -22.05
C GLY A 764 29.78 -6.57 -22.77
N TYR A 765 31.06 -6.76 -23.11
CA TYR A 765 31.57 -8.00 -23.70
C TYR A 765 31.53 -9.20 -22.75
N GLU A 766 31.41 -8.95 -21.45
CA GLU A 766 31.29 -10.02 -20.45
C GLU A 766 29.83 -10.43 -20.26
N ASP A 767 28.84 -9.68 -20.78
CA ASP A 767 27.41 -9.99 -20.67
C ASP A 767 27.03 -11.21 -21.54
N TYR A 768 27.41 -12.40 -21.08
CA TYR A 768 27.21 -13.66 -21.79
C TYR A 768 25.75 -14.04 -22.03
N THR A 769 24.76 -13.31 -21.47
CA THR A 769 23.32 -13.51 -21.72
C THR A 769 22.70 -12.39 -22.57
N TYR A 770 23.47 -11.35 -22.90
CA TYR A 770 23.00 -10.11 -23.54
C TYR A 770 21.78 -9.49 -22.83
N SER A 771 21.67 -9.61 -21.51
CA SER A 771 20.46 -9.20 -20.77
C SER A 771 20.46 -7.74 -20.34
N ASN A 772 21.64 -7.12 -20.26
CA ASN A 772 21.77 -5.73 -19.83
C ASN A 772 21.89 -4.79 -21.03
N TYR A 773 21.37 -3.58 -20.89
CA TYR A 773 21.54 -2.52 -21.90
C TYR A 773 22.94 -1.92 -21.80
N PHE A 774 23.63 -1.78 -22.92
CA PHE A 774 24.93 -1.10 -23.02
C PHE A 774 24.92 -0.09 -24.15
N VAL A 775 25.36 1.14 -23.88
CA VAL A 775 25.48 2.18 -24.90
C VAL A 775 26.54 1.78 -25.94
N GLY A 776 27.70 1.28 -25.46
CA GLY A 776 28.78 0.74 -26.28
C GLY A 776 29.29 -0.57 -25.71
N ARG A 777 28.67 -1.69 -26.08
CA ARG A 777 28.88 -3.00 -25.45
C ARG A 777 30.33 -3.50 -25.57
N ASN A 778 30.93 -3.34 -26.74
CA ASN A 778 32.28 -3.82 -27.05
C ASN A 778 33.28 -2.66 -27.25
N GLU A 779 32.98 -1.47 -26.72
CA GLU A 779 33.92 -0.36 -26.76
C GLU A 779 35.11 -0.63 -25.83
N PHE A 780 36.31 -0.33 -26.32
CA PHE A 780 37.56 -0.45 -25.55
C PHE A 780 38.09 0.89 -25.05
N GLU A 781 37.61 2.00 -25.61
CA GLU A 781 38.01 3.37 -25.25
C GLU A 781 36.81 4.31 -25.11
N GLY A 782 37.07 5.54 -24.66
CA GLY A 782 36.04 6.57 -24.49
C GLY A 782 35.12 6.35 -23.29
N PHE A 783 34.05 7.15 -23.22
CA PHE A 783 33.11 7.13 -22.09
C PHE A 783 32.27 5.85 -22.04
N ALA A 784 31.79 5.34 -23.18
CA ALA A 784 30.93 4.15 -23.20
C ALA A 784 31.62 2.89 -22.65
N ASN A 785 32.94 2.81 -22.77
CA ASN A 785 33.79 1.78 -22.17
C ASN A 785 33.78 1.78 -20.62
N GLN A 786 33.34 2.87 -19.99
CA GLN A 786 33.23 2.99 -18.53
C GLN A 786 31.94 2.39 -17.98
N GLN A 787 31.05 1.88 -18.84
CA GLN A 787 29.81 1.27 -18.40
C GLN A 787 30.05 -0.13 -17.80
N ILE A 788 29.52 -0.36 -16.60
CA ILE A 788 29.55 -1.63 -15.89
C ILE A 788 28.13 -2.16 -15.61
N MET A 789 28.00 -3.45 -15.32
CA MET A 789 26.75 -4.10 -14.89
C MET A 789 26.86 -4.70 -13.49
N ASN A 790 25.73 -4.81 -12.81
CA ASN A 790 25.63 -5.52 -11.54
C ASN A 790 25.72 -7.04 -11.76
N ARG A 791 26.93 -7.59 -11.63
CA ARG A 791 27.21 -9.02 -11.75
C ARG A 791 28.33 -9.43 -10.81
N ASP A 792 28.24 -10.65 -10.27
CA ASP A 792 29.27 -11.28 -9.46
C ASP A 792 29.72 -10.38 -8.29
N GLY A 793 31.02 -10.05 -8.21
CA GLY A 793 31.55 -9.21 -7.13
C GLY A 793 31.11 -7.74 -7.20
N PHE A 794 30.76 -7.25 -8.39
CA PHE A 794 30.25 -5.91 -8.64
C PHE A 794 31.01 -4.78 -7.93
N PHE A 795 32.34 -4.84 -7.94
CA PHE A 795 33.16 -3.69 -7.55
C PHE A 795 32.97 -2.55 -8.54
N LYS A 796 33.09 -1.30 -8.09
CA LYS A 796 32.82 -0.13 -8.93
C LYS A 796 34.07 0.29 -9.69
N VAL A 797 35.23 -0.21 -9.29
CA VAL A 797 36.43 -0.30 -10.11
C VAL A 797 36.29 -1.35 -11.21
N ARG A 798 36.90 -1.08 -12.37
CA ARG A 798 36.92 -1.99 -13.53
C ARG A 798 38.35 -2.30 -13.97
N THR A 799 38.54 -3.44 -14.61
CA THR A 799 39.80 -3.80 -15.27
C THR A 799 39.55 -4.10 -16.75
N ASP A 800 40.34 -3.47 -17.61
CA ASP A 800 40.14 -3.40 -19.07
C ASP A 800 40.95 -4.44 -19.87
N LEU A 801 42.07 -4.96 -19.34
CA LEU A 801 42.89 -5.99 -19.98
C LEU A 801 42.14 -7.32 -20.04
N LEU A 802 42.16 -7.97 -21.21
CA LEU A 802 41.44 -9.23 -21.45
C LEU A 802 42.13 -10.45 -20.83
N SER A 803 43.46 -10.52 -20.86
CA SER A 803 44.25 -11.71 -20.48
C SER A 803 44.72 -11.75 -19.03
N SER A 804 44.54 -10.67 -18.24
CA SER A 804 45.06 -10.57 -16.86
C SER A 804 44.19 -9.69 -15.98
N LYS A 805 42.88 -9.96 -15.96
CA LYS A 805 41.95 -9.23 -15.09
C LYS A 805 42.17 -9.53 -13.62
N ILE A 806 42.21 -8.47 -12.82
CA ILE A 806 42.26 -8.60 -11.36
C ILE A 806 40.90 -9.08 -10.85
N GLY A 807 40.92 -10.14 -10.03
CA GLY A 807 39.73 -10.67 -9.39
C GLY A 807 38.85 -11.55 -10.28
N LYS A 808 39.34 -11.97 -11.45
CA LYS A 808 38.69 -12.98 -12.29
C LYS A 808 39.08 -14.39 -11.82
N THR A 809 38.13 -15.32 -11.78
CA THR A 809 38.37 -16.70 -11.33
C THR A 809 37.43 -17.71 -11.97
N ASP A 810 37.96 -18.87 -12.31
CA ASP A 810 37.23 -20.05 -12.78
C ASP A 810 36.87 -21.03 -11.65
N ASN A 811 36.90 -20.56 -10.40
CA ASN A 811 36.61 -21.34 -9.22
C ASN A 811 35.57 -20.63 -8.35
N TRP A 812 35.91 -20.09 -7.18
CA TRP A 812 34.93 -19.45 -6.29
C TRP A 812 35.25 -17.97 -6.05
N LEU A 813 34.20 -17.19 -5.79
CA LEU A 813 34.25 -15.76 -5.49
C LEU A 813 33.18 -15.40 -4.45
N VAL A 814 33.54 -14.56 -3.47
CA VAL A 814 32.61 -14.00 -2.49
C VAL A 814 32.80 -12.49 -2.41
N ALA A 815 31.71 -11.74 -2.34
CA ALA A 815 31.75 -10.29 -2.21
C ALA A 815 30.61 -9.75 -1.35
N VAL A 816 30.86 -8.62 -0.71
CA VAL A 816 29.89 -7.78 -0.01
C VAL A 816 29.96 -6.39 -0.64
N ASN A 817 28.82 -5.85 -1.04
CA ASN A 817 28.69 -4.47 -1.48
C ASN A 817 27.80 -3.73 -0.49
N LEU A 818 28.31 -2.64 0.05
CA LEU A 818 27.62 -1.74 0.96
C LEU A 818 27.33 -0.45 0.22
N LYS A 819 26.12 0.07 0.38
CA LYS A 819 25.74 1.39 -0.12
C LYS A 819 24.84 2.08 0.88
N THR A 820 25.16 3.32 1.25
CA THR A 820 24.39 4.07 2.24
C THR A 820 24.05 5.45 1.74
N ASP A 821 22.84 5.89 2.06
CA ASP A 821 22.50 7.31 2.02
C ASP A 821 23.34 8.06 3.05
N ILE A 822 23.68 9.32 2.76
CA ILE A 822 24.39 10.18 3.72
C ILE A 822 23.32 10.88 4.59
N PRO A 823 23.29 10.66 5.91
CA PRO A 823 22.34 11.35 6.79
C PRO A 823 22.45 12.86 6.63
N LYS A 824 21.31 13.55 6.51
CA LYS A 824 21.25 14.99 6.22
C LYS A 824 22.10 15.83 7.17
N GLN A 825 22.21 15.43 8.44
CA GLN A 825 22.95 16.15 9.46
C GLN A 825 24.46 16.22 9.19
N ILE A 826 25.01 15.24 8.46
CA ILE A 826 26.43 15.15 8.12
C ILE A 826 26.68 15.27 6.61
N ASN A 827 25.62 15.56 5.84
CA ASN A 827 25.72 15.69 4.39
C ASN A 827 26.17 17.11 4.01
N PHE A 828 27.48 17.31 3.86
CA PHE A 828 28.06 18.59 3.41
C PHE A 828 27.47 19.10 2.09
N PHE A 829 26.98 18.19 1.22
CA PHE A 829 26.40 18.56 -0.07
C PHE A 829 25.00 19.18 0.04
N GLU A 830 24.34 19.13 1.21
CA GLU A 830 23.07 19.85 1.43
C GLU A 830 23.25 21.38 1.41
N MET A 831 24.48 21.88 1.52
CA MET A 831 24.79 23.33 1.42
C MET A 831 24.82 23.84 -0.03
N LEU A 832 24.81 22.95 -1.03
CA LEU A 832 24.85 23.35 -2.44
C LEU A 832 23.49 23.91 -2.90
N PRO A 833 23.47 24.90 -3.81
CA PRO A 833 22.22 25.46 -4.35
C PRO A 833 21.43 24.47 -5.22
N PHE A 834 22.01 23.32 -5.55
CA PHE A 834 21.37 22.22 -6.26
C PHE A 834 21.57 20.91 -5.50
N LYS A 835 20.50 20.10 -5.37
CA LYS A 835 20.53 18.83 -4.64
C LYS A 835 21.13 17.73 -5.50
N LEU A 836 22.33 17.26 -5.15
CA LEU A 836 22.93 16.06 -5.74
C LEU A 836 22.59 14.82 -4.91
N PRO A 837 22.03 13.75 -5.51
CA PRO A 837 21.72 12.50 -4.81
C PRO A 837 22.98 11.64 -4.63
N ILE A 838 23.86 12.08 -3.72
CA ILE A 838 25.13 11.42 -3.42
C ILE A 838 24.95 10.35 -2.35
N LYS A 839 25.55 9.19 -2.59
CA LYS A 839 25.64 8.04 -1.67
C LYS A 839 27.08 7.65 -1.47
N LEU A 840 27.35 6.92 -0.39
CA LEU A 840 28.63 6.26 -0.17
C LEU A 840 28.51 4.79 -0.54
N PHE A 841 29.53 4.24 -1.19
CA PHE A 841 29.65 2.80 -1.41
C PHE A 841 30.98 2.27 -0.86
N ALA A 842 30.97 1.02 -0.43
CA ALA A 842 32.16 0.27 -0.07
C ALA A 842 31.95 -1.20 -0.42
N ASP A 843 32.88 -1.77 -1.17
CA ASP A 843 32.87 -3.16 -1.60
C ASP A 843 34.09 -3.89 -1.04
N ILE A 844 33.88 -5.14 -0.63
CA ILE A 844 34.91 -6.01 -0.08
C ILE A 844 34.68 -7.42 -0.64
N GLY A 845 35.75 -8.10 -1.03
CA GLY A 845 35.61 -9.41 -1.65
C GLY A 845 36.90 -10.21 -1.69
N THR A 846 36.75 -11.50 -1.92
CA THR A 846 37.85 -12.46 -2.09
C THR A 846 37.49 -13.55 -3.09
N TYR A 847 38.50 -14.20 -3.63
CA TYR A 847 38.36 -15.15 -4.72
C TYR A 847 39.47 -16.19 -4.67
N ALA A 848 39.22 -17.36 -5.24
CA ALA A 848 40.09 -18.54 -5.11
C ALA A 848 41.58 -18.27 -5.40
N ASP A 849 41.88 -17.47 -6.42
CA ASP A 849 43.24 -17.25 -6.87
C ASP A 849 44.07 -16.37 -5.92
N ALA A 850 43.43 -15.53 -5.10
CA ALA A 850 44.10 -14.78 -4.03
C ALA A 850 44.61 -15.68 -2.89
N TRP A 851 44.18 -16.95 -2.85
CA TRP A 851 44.59 -17.94 -1.85
C TRP A 851 45.60 -18.95 -2.38
N LYS A 852 46.04 -18.84 -3.63
CA LYS A 852 47.12 -19.67 -4.20
C LYS A 852 48.48 -19.27 -3.61
N LYS A 853 49.39 -20.24 -3.48
CA LYS A 853 50.78 -19.98 -3.05
C LYS A 853 51.46 -19.04 -4.05
N GLY A 854 52.05 -17.95 -3.57
CA GLY A 854 52.71 -16.95 -4.41
C GLY A 854 51.76 -15.98 -5.13
N ALA A 855 50.50 -15.87 -4.70
CA ALA A 855 49.57 -14.89 -5.24
C ALA A 855 50.11 -13.45 -5.12
N THR A 856 50.01 -12.69 -6.21
CA THR A 856 50.46 -11.29 -6.30
C THR A 856 49.42 -10.30 -5.79
N THR A 857 48.21 -10.77 -5.49
CA THR A 857 47.10 -9.98 -4.97
C THR A 857 46.90 -10.22 -3.47
N GLY A 858 46.36 -9.23 -2.75
CA GLY A 858 45.97 -9.43 -1.36
C GLY A 858 44.80 -10.41 -1.24
N ARG A 859 44.72 -11.15 -0.13
CA ARG A 859 43.62 -12.10 0.14
C ARG A 859 42.25 -11.43 0.14
N LEU A 860 42.18 -10.16 0.53
CA LEU A 860 40.97 -9.34 0.47
C LEU A 860 41.23 -8.18 -0.48
N LEU A 861 40.28 -7.97 -1.39
CA LEU A 861 40.21 -6.79 -2.25
C LEU A 861 39.08 -5.90 -1.77
N TYR A 862 39.21 -4.59 -1.99
CA TYR A 862 38.20 -3.59 -1.67
C TYR A 862 38.25 -2.40 -2.62
N ASP A 863 37.11 -1.73 -2.77
CA ASP A 863 37.00 -0.36 -3.27
C ASP A 863 35.88 0.42 -2.56
N ALA A 864 36.03 1.74 -2.44
CA ALA A 864 35.06 2.60 -1.80
C ALA A 864 35.09 4.01 -2.40
N GLY A 865 33.96 4.70 -2.37
CA GLY A 865 33.84 6.02 -2.96
C GLY A 865 32.41 6.56 -2.95
N PHE A 866 32.13 7.46 -3.89
CA PHE A 866 30.83 8.10 -4.04
C PHE A 866 30.02 7.49 -5.19
N GLU A 867 28.71 7.37 -4.99
CA GLU A 867 27.74 7.07 -6.04
C GLU A 867 26.82 8.28 -6.24
N ILE A 868 26.56 8.65 -7.49
CA ILE A 868 25.55 9.65 -7.87
C ILE A 868 24.43 8.90 -8.58
N SER A 869 23.26 8.82 -7.93
CA SER A 869 22.11 8.07 -8.46
C SER A 869 21.10 9.01 -9.14
N LEU A 870 21.08 9.01 -10.47
CA LEU A 870 20.20 9.87 -11.28
C LEU A 870 18.94 9.12 -11.72
N PHE A 871 17.86 9.88 -11.98
CA PHE A 871 16.59 9.36 -12.50
C PHE A 871 16.04 8.16 -11.72
N LYS A 872 15.96 8.27 -10.38
CA LYS A 872 15.52 7.18 -9.47
C LYS A 872 16.40 5.91 -9.57
N ASN A 873 17.72 6.09 -9.60
CA ASN A 873 18.74 5.03 -9.70
C ASN A 873 18.77 4.28 -11.06
N VAL A 874 18.22 4.86 -12.13
CA VAL A 874 18.34 4.30 -13.48
C VAL A 874 19.75 4.48 -14.03
N VAL A 875 20.36 5.64 -13.76
CA VAL A 875 21.76 5.90 -14.11
C VAL A 875 22.52 6.15 -12.82
N ASN A 876 23.49 5.29 -12.52
CA ASN A 876 24.33 5.44 -11.34
C ASN A 876 25.76 5.67 -11.80
N ILE A 877 26.37 6.75 -11.33
CA ILE A 877 27.77 7.11 -11.62
C ILE A 877 28.58 6.82 -10.37
N TYR A 878 29.65 6.05 -10.51
CA TYR A 878 30.51 5.65 -9.40
C TYR A 878 31.88 6.33 -9.53
N VAL A 879 32.31 6.91 -8.42
CA VAL A 879 33.60 7.59 -8.29
C VAL A 879 34.40 6.86 -7.20
N PRO A 880 35.15 5.80 -7.55
CA PRO A 880 36.02 5.10 -6.61
C PRO A 880 37.18 6.01 -6.18
N ILE A 881 37.38 6.14 -4.87
CA ILE A 881 38.43 6.97 -4.26
C ILE A 881 39.47 6.11 -3.56
N LEU A 882 39.01 5.08 -2.86
CA LEU A 882 39.86 4.12 -2.15
C LEU A 882 39.73 2.77 -2.84
N TYR A 883 40.83 2.08 -3.05
CA TYR A 883 40.85 0.73 -3.60
C TYR A 883 42.16 0.04 -3.26
N SER A 884 42.17 -1.30 -3.28
CA SER A 884 43.37 -2.09 -2.99
C SER A 884 44.54 -1.76 -3.93
N LYS A 885 45.76 -1.88 -3.40
CA LYS A 885 47.01 -1.55 -4.12
C LYS A 885 47.13 -2.21 -5.50
N VAL A 886 46.66 -3.45 -5.64
CA VAL A 886 46.67 -4.16 -6.92
C VAL A 886 45.91 -3.40 -8.03
N TYR A 887 44.78 -2.76 -7.71
CA TYR A 887 44.03 -1.94 -8.66
C TYR A 887 44.80 -0.65 -8.97
N ALA A 888 45.40 -0.03 -7.96
CA ALA A 888 46.23 1.16 -8.15
C ALA A 888 47.41 0.91 -9.09
N ASP A 889 48.11 -0.21 -8.90
CA ASP A 889 49.26 -0.58 -9.73
C ASP A 889 48.82 -0.95 -11.15
N TYR A 890 47.69 -1.65 -11.30
CA TYR A 890 47.06 -1.91 -12.59
C TYR A 890 46.68 -0.61 -13.33
N PHE A 891 46.08 0.37 -12.66
CA PHE A 891 45.74 1.64 -13.29
C PHE A 891 46.98 2.44 -13.68
N LYS A 892 48.06 2.37 -12.88
CA LYS A 892 49.34 3.00 -13.26
C LYS A 892 49.91 2.40 -14.55
N SER A 893 49.82 1.07 -14.72
CA SER A 893 50.35 0.38 -15.90
C SER A 893 49.46 0.44 -17.13
N THR A 894 48.14 0.53 -16.97
CA THR A 894 47.18 0.44 -18.09
C THR A 894 46.55 1.78 -18.48
N ILE A 895 46.57 2.78 -17.60
CA ILE A 895 45.98 4.10 -17.83
C ILE A 895 47.06 5.17 -17.66
N PRO A 896 47.75 5.57 -18.74
CA PRO A 896 48.89 6.48 -18.64
C PRO A 896 48.48 7.94 -18.37
N THR A 897 47.29 8.37 -18.80
CA THR A 897 46.82 9.77 -18.70
C THR A 897 45.38 9.87 -18.17
N LYS A 898 45.05 10.99 -17.53
CA LYS A 898 43.70 11.31 -16.99
C LYS A 898 43.10 10.18 -16.13
N ARG A 899 43.94 9.56 -15.29
CA ARG A 899 43.62 8.37 -14.49
C ARG A 899 42.34 8.49 -13.68
N PHE A 900 42.15 9.59 -12.95
CA PHE A 900 40.96 9.81 -12.15
C PHE A 900 39.67 9.81 -12.98
N GLN A 901 39.63 10.62 -14.04
CA GLN A 901 38.48 10.67 -14.96
C GLN A 901 38.22 9.32 -15.64
N LYS A 902 39.29 8.61 -16.01
CA LYS A 902 39.16 7.28 -16.60
C LYS A 902 38.71 6.24 -15.58
N ASN A 903 38.94 6.39 -14.28
CA ASN A 903 38.50 5.42 -13.27
C ASN A 903 37.02 5.55 -12.87
N ILE A 904 36.35 6.64 -13.22
CA ILE A 904 34.90 6.77 -13.07
C ILE A 904 34.22 5.70 -13.90
N SER A 905 33.21 5.04 -13.33
CA SER A 905 32.36 4.06 -14.00
C SER A 905 30.90 4.45 -13.86
N PHE A 906 30.02 3.87 -14.68
CA PHE A 906 28.59 4.07 -14.53
C PHE A 906 27.81 2.82 -14.89
N SER A 907 26.58 2.71 -14.41
CA SER A 907 25.65 1.64 -14.78
C SER A 907 24.32 2.23 -15.22
N ILE A 908 23.69 1.62 -16.22
CA ILE A 908 22.34 1.93 -16.65
C ILE A 908 21.45 0.72 -16.38
N ASP A 909 20.46 0.88 -15.49
CA ASP A 909 19.47 -0.14 -15.17
C ASP A 909 18.06 0.31 -15.60
N LEU A 910 17.71 -0.06 -16.83
CA LEU A 910 16.39 0.25 -17.39
C LEU A 910 15.26 -0.55 -16.69
N HIS A 911 15.56 -1.59 -15.91
CA HIS A 911 14.52 -2.31 -15.15
C HIS A 911 13.91 -1.43 -14.05
N LYS A 912 14.62 -0.39 -13.59
CA LYS A 912 14.11 0.61 -12.64
C LYS A 912 13.02 1.50 -13.22
N LEU A 913 12.89 1.59 -14.55
CA LEU A 913 11.83 2.36 -15.23
C LEU A 913 10.48 1.62 -15.30
N SER A 914 10.34 0.43 -14.72
CA SER A 914 9.05 -0.27 -14.73
C SER A 914 7.95 0.55 -14.04
N ILE A 915 6.72 0.48 -14.56
CA ILE A 915 5.54 1.18 -13.99
C ILE A 915 5.36 0.85 -12.50
N ALA A 916 5.61 -0.39 -12.09
CA ALA A 916 5.58 -0.85 -10.70
C ALA A 916 6.57 -0.09 -9.78
N ASN A 917 7.75 0.25 -10.29
CA ASN A 917 8.75 1.02 -9.53
C ASN A 917 8.50 2.53 -9.57
N LEU A 918 7.78 3.02 -10.58
CA LEU A 918 7.40 4.42 -10.72
C LEU A 918 6.19 4.79 -9.87
N PHE A 919 5.30 3.83 -9.62
CA PHE A 919 4.12 3.94 -8.76
C PHE A 919 4.07 2.76 -7.77
N PRO A 920 4.89 2.77 -6.69
CA PRO A 920 4.98 1.66 -5.74
C PRO A 920 3.65 1.32 -5.05
N GLN A 921 2.78 2.34 -4.90
CA GLN A 921 1.43 2.20 -4.33
C GLN A 921 0.43 1.56 -5.30
N ALA A 922 0.77 1.44 -6.59
CA ALA A 922 -0.05 0.81 -7.62
C ALA A 922 0.50 -0.56 -8.04
N ASN A 923 1.12 -1.29 -7.10
CA ASN A 923 1.62 -2.64 -7.33
C ASN A 923 0.48 -3.67 -7.47
N PHE A 924 -0.20 -3.63 -8.61
CA PHE A 924 -1.13 -4.67 -9.05
C PHE A 924 -0.38 -5.89 -9.62
#